data_AF-A0A093QSU9-F1
#
_entry.id   AF-A0A093QSU9-F1
#
_cell.length_a   1.000
_cell.length_b   1.000
_cell.length_c   1.000
_cell.angle_alpha   90.00
_cell.angle_beta   90.00
_cell.angle_gamma   90.00
#
_symmetry.space_group_name_H-M   'P 1'
#
loop_
_entity.id
_entity.type
_entity.pdbx_description
1 polymer ?
#
loop_
_entity_poly.entity_id
_entity_poly.type
_entity_poly.pdbx_seq_one_letter_code
_entity_poly.pdbx_strand_id
1 'polypeptide(L)'
;NNIQAGTGIASDNLLDLDTEYRGLSWSIGGDASLENVTTLPNIFREFNVTIMGYSTGTGSENDSNSFLNQAVPGAQAEHLPAQARNLLRLMKTDPRIDFSADWKLITVHIGGNDLCNYCKDPDHYSAVNFVRRIQETLDILHKQASAVPKALVSLVQVMDLLPLRQLFVDSQVYCPTYMADYLCSCVLTGEENSPNLTMVREATRAYQLGIQRLVESGRYDTHENFTVIIQPFLQNPKIPLGQDGHPDTSYFSPDCFHPSQKGHSQLAKALWNAVLQPVGQKADSFNFMDDIVLDCPTQNKPFLGTYKNTNYTHPPVEPTNEPTENWGSDLSCSEQTPSSHVPTSVHELQPVDIKVIGALGDSLTTAVGAKATDLQTDWRGLSWSIGGDGTLETQTTLPNILKKFSPNLFGFSTGSSKETAGFNVAERGATARNMSAQARELVELMRSSSKINFKEDWKLITVLVGGNDLCQYCLDKEAYSVQKYVTHLQDALDIFYEELPRVFVNVVEILEISGLRQIAASSSGCALTAKKVCPCFLNPEENSPELQEIKRVNRDFQAEALQLINSGRYEEREDFAVVVQPFFRNTLLPTDSNGKPDLSFFAADCFHFSVRGYAEMAMALWNNMLEPVGEKQTYNNFTHDRSKLKCPNPEKPFLATLRNSGFRNSDLSLEKTEPSVPYWAVIVAAVAGVLAGSLL
;
A
#
# COMPACT_ATOMS: atom_id res chain seq x y z
N ASN A 1 -9.56 13.39 15.31
CA ASN A 1 -9.09 14.28 14.22
C ASN A 1 -10.10 15.39 14.03
N ASN A 2 -9.79 16.38 13.19
CA ASN A 2 -10.61 17.56 12.90
C ASN A 2 -12.05 17.20 12.51
N ILE A 3 -12.23 16.24 11.59
CA ILE A 3 -13.56 15.81 11.12
C ILE A 3 -14.41 15.25 12.27
N GLN A 4 -13.85 14.42 13.15
CA GLN A 4 -14.62 13.92 14.31
C GLN A 4 -14.85 14.98 15.40
N ALA A 5 -13.96 15.97 15.52
CA ALA A 5 -14.14 17.11 16.43
C ALA A 5 -15.16 18.13 15.91
N GLY A 6 -15.39 18.13 14.59
CA GLY A 6 -16.24 19.11 13.94
C GLY A 6 -15.60 20.47 13.77
N THR A 7 -14.28 20.49 13.55
CA THR A 7 -13.52 21.70 13.25
C THR A 7 -14.07 22.39 12.01
N GLY A 8 -14.49 23.65 12.14
CA GLY A 8 -14.93 24.50 11.03
C GLY A 8 -16.26 24.13 10.36
N ILE A 9 -17.06 23.21 10.93
CA ILE A 9 -18.27 22.68 10.26
C ILE A 9 -19.25 23.78 9.83
N ALA A 10 -19.49 24.76 10.69
CA ALA A 10 -20.47 25.83 10.50
C ALA A 10 -19.81 27.20 10.36
N SER A 11 -18.54 27.22 9.92
CA SER A 11 -17.78 28.44 9.72
C SER A 11 -18.08 29.05 8.36
N ASP A 12 -18.33 30.35 8.34
CA ASP A 12 -18.58 31.11 7.09
C ASP A 12 -17.30 31.75 6.53
N ASN A 13 -16.20 31.75 7.29
CA ASN A 13 -14.94 32.34 6.89
C ASN A 13 -13.74 31.66 7.58
N LEU A 14 -12.53 31.99 7.11
CA LEU A 14 -11.28 31.37 7.57
C LEU A 14 -10.91 31.69 9.03
N LEU A 15 -11.44 32.75 9.64
CA LEU A 15 -11.10 33.15 11.02
C LEU A 15 -11.71 32.25 12.08
N ASP A 16 -12.71 31.45 11.70
CA ASP A 16 -13.48 30.59 12.60
C ASP A 16 -13.20 29.10 12.38
N LEU A 17 -12.23 28.76 11.51
CA LEU A 17 -11.91 27.37 11.19
C LEU A 17 -11.40 26.58 12.38
N ASP A 18 -10.83 27.22 13.40
CA ASP A 18 -10.36 26.54 14.61
C ASP A 18 -11.51 26.18 15.58
N THR A 19 -12.74 26.66 15.33
CA THR A 19 -13.89 26.35 16.19
C THR A 19 -14.33 24.90 16.01
N GLU A 20 -14.42 24.18 17.12
CA GLU A 20 -14.82 22.78 17.17
C GLU A 20 -16.33 22.66 17.44
N TYR A 21 -17.12 22.48 16.38
CA TYR A 21 -18.58 22.30 16.43
C TYR A 21 -18.96 20.86 16.79
N ARG A 22 -18.66 20.50 18.03
CA ARG A 22 -18.86 19.16 18.60
C ARG A 22 -20.28 18.63 18.39
N GLY A 23 -21.29 19.48 18.53
CA GLY A 23 -22.69 19.12 18.37
C GLY A 23 -23.14 18.83 16.93
N LEU A 24 -22.37 19.25 15.94
CA LEU A 24 -22.64 19.04 14.50
C LEU A 24 -21.77 17.92 13.88
N SER A 25 -20.87 17.32 14.66
CA SER A 25 -20.00 16.24 14.20
C SER A 25 -20.82 15.04 13.70
N TRP A 26 -20.50 14.55 12.51
CA TRP A 26 -21.30 13.57 11.76
C TRP A 26 -21.53 12.25 12.51
N SER A 27 -20.54 11.83 13.30
CA SER A 27 -20.53 10.51 13.95
C SER A 27 -20.98 10.52 15.42
N ILE A 28 -20.99 11.69 16.08
CA ILE A 28 -21.25 11.78 17.53
C ILE A 28 -21.91 13.10 17.99
N GLY A 29 -22.16 14.07 17.12
CA GLY A 29 -22.89 15.29 17.47
C GLY A 29 -24.39 15.03 17.67
N GLY A 30 -25.03 15.74 18.59
CA GLY A 30 -26.45 15.58 18.90
C GLY A 30 -27.21 16.90 19.08
N ASP A 31 -26.74 17.98 18.44
CA ASP A 31 -27.50 19.23 18.40
C ASP A 31 -28.81 19.05 17.64
N ALA A 32 -29.86 19.72 18.11
CA ALA A 32 -31.20 19.73 17.52
C ALA A 32 -31.84 18.32 17.35
N SER A 33 -32.52 18.10 16.22
CA SER A 33 -33.22 16.87 15.81
C SER A 33 -32.77 16.46 14.41
N LEU A 34 -33.09 15.24 13.98
CA LEU A 34 -32.78 14.73 12.64
C LEU A 34 -33.30 15.65 11.51
N GLU A 35 -34.45 16.29 11.73
CA GLU A 35 -35.06 17.25 10.79
C GLU A 35 -34.16 18.45 10.47
N ASN A 36 -33.35 18.89 11.45
CA ASN A 36 -32.53 20.10 11.32
C ASN A 36 -31.03 19.80 11.17
N VAL A 37 -30.54 18.76 11.84
CA VAL A 37 -29.12 18.40 11.85
C VAL A 37 -28.99 16.88 11.71
N THR A 38 -28.46 16.43 10.57
CA THR A 38 -28.26 15.01 10.32
C THR A 38 -26.91 14.55 10.88
N THR A 39 -26.95 13.86 12.02
CA THR A 39 -25.81 13.17 12.63
C THR A 39 -26.21 11.76 13.03
N LEU A 40 -25.23 10.88 13.23
CA LEU A 40 -25.50 9.50 13.64
C LEU A 40 -26.34 9.42 14.94
N PRO A 41 -26.05 10.17 16.04
CA PRO A 41 -26.91 10.19 17.22
C PRO A 41 -28.34 10.66 16.95
N ASN A 42 -28.55 11.67 16.10
CA ASN A 42 -29.88 12.15 15.78
C ASN A 42 -30.69 11.12 15.00
N ILE A 43 -30.05 10.30 14.14
CA ILE A 43 -30.70 9.17 13.49
C ILE A 43 -31.06 8.08 14.53
N PHE A 44 -30.14 7.74 15.44
CA PHE A 44 -30.43 6.77 16.50
C PHE A 44 -31.57 7.18 17.43
N ARG A 45 -31.74 8.49 17.69
CA ARG A 45 -32.80 9.02 18.56
C ARG A 45 -34.21 8.75 18.03
N GLU A 46 -34.37 8.53 16.73
CA GLU A 46 -35.65 8.09 16.14
C GLU A 46 -36.04 6.67 16.59
N PHE A 47 -35.06 5.85 16.95
CA PHE A 47 -35.27 4.47 17.43
C PHE A 47 -35.16 4.35 18.95
N ASN A 48 -34.31 5.16 19.57
CA ASN A 48 -34.07 5.16 21.00
C ASN A 48 -33.81 6.58 21.51
N VAL A 49 -34.84 7.22 22.05
CA VAL A 49 -34.77 8.58 22.61
C VAL A 49 -33.89 8.69 23.86
N THR A 50 -33.50 7.57 24.49
CA THR A 50 -32.67 7.56 25.71
C THR A 50 -31.18 7.35 25.43
N ILE A 51 -30.76 7.30 24.16
CA ILE A 51 -29.33 7.27 23.82
C ILE A 51 -28.62 8.48 24.44
N MET A 52 -27.41 8.26 24.93
CA MET A 52 -26.53 9.29 25.44
C MET A 52 -25.09 9.04 25.00
N GLY A 53 -24.20 9.98 25.27
CA GLY A 53 -22.78 9.91 24.89
C GLY A 53 -22.40 10.92 23.81
N TYR A 54 -23.41 11.43 23.09
CA TYR A 54 -23.23 12.42 22.03
C TYR A 54 -22.82 13.78 22.58
N SER A 55 -22.09 14.53 21.74
CA SER A 55 -21.66 15.90 22.04
C SER A 55 -22.67 16.94 21.59
N THR A 56 -22.65 18.12 22.20
CA THR A 56 -23.52 19.27 21.87
C THR A 56 -22.71 20.57 21.82
N GLY A 57 -23.14 21.56 21.05
CA GLY A 57 -22.50 22.89 21.00
C GLY A 57 -21.05 22.88 20.50
N THR A 58 -20.25 23.85 20.96
CA THR A 58 -18.84 24.02 20.61
C THR A 58 -17.91 23.80 21.80
N GLY A 59 -16.68 23.35 21.57
CA GLY A 59 -15.69 23.18 22.63
C GLY A 59 -14.62 22.13 22.34
N SER A 60 -13.61 22.07 23.20
CA SER A 60 -12.53 21.07 23.19
C SER A 60 -12.98 19.70 23.70
N GLU A 61 -12.13 18.69 23.58
CA GLU A 61 -12.38 17.33 24.10
C GLU A 61 -12.52 17.27 25.64
N ASN A 62 -12.07 18.32 26.34
CA ASN A 62 -12.13 18.42 27.80
C ASN A 62 -13.39 19.12 28.30
N ASP A 63 -14.15 19.78 27.42
CA ASP A 63 -15.36 20.50 27.79
C ASP A 63 -16.52 19.54 28.05
N SER A 64 -17.35 19.87 29.04
CA SER A 64 -18.44 19.00 29.51
C SER A 64 -19.44 18.61 28.42
N ASN A 65 -19.67 19.50 27.45
CA ASN A 65 -20.58 19.32 26.33
C ASN A 65 -20.00 18.44 25.21
N SER A 66 -18.70 18.17 25.19
CA SER A 66 -18.08 17.17 24.30
C SER A 66 -18.39 15.74 24.76
N PHE A 67 -18.77 15.56 26.02
CA PHE A 67 -19.14 14.30 26.65
C PHE A 67 -18.20 13.13 26.31
N LEU A 68 -18.57 12.19 25.42
CA LEU A 68 -17.73 11.05 25.03
C LEU A 68 -16.95 11.28 23.72
N ASN A 69 -17.08 12.44 23.06
CA ASN A 69 -16.29 12.79 21.88
C ASN A 69 -14.85 13.13 22.29
N GLN A 70 -13.95 12.17 22.08
CA GLN A 70 -12.52 12.28 22.41
C GLN A 70 -11.64 12.66 21.22
N ALA A 71 -12.23 13.11 20.11
CA ALA A 71 -11.48 13.53 18.95
C ALA A 71 -10.73 14.84 19.24
N VAL A 72 -9.46 14.89 18.87
CA VAL A 72 -8.64 16.12 18.93
C VAL A 72 -8.29 16.56 17.51
N PRO A 73 -8.39 17.85 17.15
CA PRO A 73 -7.86 18.39 15.90
C PRO A 73 -6.35 18.10 15.77
N GLY A 74 -5.87 17.86 14.54
CA GLY A 74 -4.47 17.48 14.28
C GLY A 74 -4.09 16.06 14.73
N ALA A 75 -4.95 15.33 15.43
CA ALA A 75 -4.63 13.99 15.91
C ALA A 75 -4.27 13.02 14.77
N GLN A 76 -3.17 12.32 14.99
CA GLN A 76 -2.64 11.21 14.19
C GLN A 76 -2.90 9.86 14.87
N ALA A 77 -2.62 8.75 14.19
CA ALA A 77 -2.87 7.40 14.74
C ALA A 77 -2.19 7.14 16.10
N GLU A 78 -1.03 7.75 16.40
CA GLU A 78 -0.34 7.56 17.69
C GLU A 78 -1.08 8.12 18.89
N HIS A 79 -1.99 9.07 18.66
CA HIS A 79 -2.76 9.68 19.72
C HIS A 79 -3.98 8.84 20.11
N LEU A 80 -4.41 7.89 19.27
CA LEU A 80 -5.61 7.08 19.50
C LEU A 80 -5.56 6.23 20.78
N PRO A 81 -4.46 5.56 21.15
CA PRO A 81 -4.40 4.81 22.40
C PRO A 81 -4.70 5.67 23.64
N ALA A 82 -4.25 6.93 23.64
CA ALA A 82 -4.57 7.87 24.72
C ALA A 82 -6.04 8.27 24.72
N GLN A 83 -6.61 8.56 23.55
CA GLN A 83 -8.05 8.86 23.40
C GLN A 83 -8.92 7.68 23.87
N ALA A 84 -8.57 6.44 23.52
CA ALA A 84 -9.30 5.24 23.96
C ALA A 84 -9.23 5.04 25.48
N ARG A 85 -8.07 5.27 26.11
CA ARG A 85 -7.93 5.22 27.58
C ARG A 85 -8.78 6.29 28.27
N ASN A 86 -8.85 7.50 27.71
CA ASN A 86 -9.67 8.57 28.28
C ASN A 86 -11.17 8.28 28.10
N LEU A 87 -11.58 7.79 26.92
CA LEU A 87 -12.96 7.36 26.67
C LEU A 87 -13.39 6.27 27.67
N LEU A 88 -12.55 5.25 27.89
CA LEU A 88 -12.76 4.21 28.89
C LEU A 88 -12.94 4.79 30.30
N ARG A 89 -12.07 5.73 30.69
CA ARG A 89 -12.15 6.39 31.99
C ARG A 89 -13.50 7.11 32.14
N LEU A 90 -13.89 7.92 31.16
CA LEU A 90 -15.14 8.67 31.18
C LEU A 90 -16.36 7.73 31.31
N MET A 91 -16.43 6.68 30.50
CA MET A 91 -17.53 5.71 30.56
C MET A 91 -17.59 4.93 31.88
N LYS A 92 -16.45 4.70 32.55
CA LYS A 92 -16.39 4.01 33.86
C LYS A 92 -16.76 4.91 35.03
N THR A 93 -16.50 6.22 34.92
CA THR A 93 -16.67 7.16 36.04
C THR A 93 -17.98 7.93 35.99
N ASP A 94 -18.63 8.03 34.84
CA ASP A 94 -19.89 8.74 34.73
C ASP A 94 -21.04 7.92 35.35
N PRO A 95 -21.73 8.44 36.38
CA PRO A 95 -22.77 7.69 37.10
C PRO A 95 -24.03 7.43 36.26
N ARG A 96 -24.17 8.07 35.10
CA ARG A 96 -25.30 7.88 34.18
C ARG A 96 -25.11 6.68 33.26
N ILE A 97 -23.89 6.13 33.17
CA ILE A 97 -23.53 5.01 32.29
C ILE A 97 -23.39 3.75 33.13
N ASP A 98 -24.19 2.72 32.87
CA ASP A 98 -23.88 1.39 33.35
C ASP A 98 -22.81 0.78 32.43
N PHE A 99 -21.55 0.96 32.83
CA PHE A 99 -20.42 0.49 32.07
C PHE A 99 -20.50 -1.01 31.75
N SER A 100 -21.14 -1.83 32.60
CA SER A 100 -21.24 -3.28 32.39
C SER A 100 -22.49 -3.69 31.61
N ALA A 101 -23.61 -2.99 31.79
CA ALA A 101 -24.90 -3.40 31.25
C ALA A 101 -25.28 -2.71 29.93
N ASP A 102 -24.88 -1.47 29.69
CA ASP A 102 -25.30 -0.72 28.51
C ASP A 102 -24.60 -1.21 27.24
N TRP A 103 -25.23 -1.10 26.08
CA TRP A 103 -24.54 -1.29 24.80
C TRP A 103 -23.85 0.01 24.36
N LYS A 104 -22.63 -0.11 23.82
CA LYS A 104 -21.81 1.02 23.35
C LYS A 104 -21.56 0.90 21.85
N LEU A 105 -21.81 1.97 21.11
CA LEU A 105 -21.33 2.14 19.74
C LEU A 105 -20.16 3.12 19.77
N ILE A 106 -18.97 2.66 19.36
CA ILE A 106 -17.75 3.48 19.36
C ILE A 106 -17.31 3.68 17.92
N THR A 107 -17.38 4.90 17.40
CA THR A 107 -16.87 5.23 16.07
C THR A 107 -15.40 5.62 16.14
N VAL A 108 -14.56 5.02 15.30
CA VAL A 108 -13.13 5.34 15.19
C VAL A 108 -12.82 5.74 13.75
N HIS A 109 -12.27 6.93 13.54
CA HIS A 109 -11.84 7.42 12.23
C HIS A 109 -10.55 8.27 12.35
N ILE A 110 -9.46 7.82 11.72
CA ILE A 110 -8.15 8.49 11.80
C ILE A 110 -7.37 8.28 10.49
N GLY A 111 -6.21 8.94 10.36
CA GLY A 111 -5.26 8.67 9.28
C GLY A 111 -5.10 9.80 8.27
N GLY A 112 -6.04 10.75 8.20
CA GLY A 112 -5.90 11.91 7.31
C GLY A 112 -4.63 12.73 7.61
N ASN A 113 -4.37 13.04 8.88
CA ASN A 113 -3.16 13.76 9.30
C ASN A 113 -1.88 12.94 9.09
N ASP A 114 -1.95 11.61 9.22
CA ASP A 114 -0.84 10.71 8.95
C ASP A 114 -0.47 10.75 7.44
N LEU A 115 -1.46 10.67 6.54
CA LEU A 115 -1.26 10.77 5.09
C LEU A 115 -0.78 12.17 4.66
N CYS A 116 -1.32 13.23 5.25
CA CYS A 116 -0.92 14.60 4.96
C CYS A 116 0.55 14.91 5.31
N ASN A 117 1.15 14.12 6.21
CA ASN A 117 2.55 14.24 6.61
C ASN A 117 3.42 13.07 6.15
N TYR A 118 2.87 12.11 5.40
CA TYR A 118 3.58 10.88 5.01
C TYR A 118 4.91 11.15 4.30
N CYS A 119 4.92 12.05 3.31
CA CYS A 119 6.13 12.43 2.57
C CYS A 119 7.21 13.12 3.43
N LYS A 120 6.87 13.65 4.61
CA LYS A 120 7.83 14.30 5.53
C LYS A 120 8.58 13.27 6.38
N ASP A 121 7.87 12.22 6.81
CA ASP A 121 8.45 11.13 7.62
C ASP A 121 7.73 9.80 7.31
N PRO A 122 8.03 9.16 6.18
CA PRO A 122 7.30 7.98 5.76
C PRO A 122 7.58 6.75 6.64
N ASP A 123 8.59 6.82 7.52
CA ASP A 123 8.86 5.79 8.53
C ASP A 123 7.91 5.91 9.71
N HIS A 124 7.80 7.11 10.27
CA HIS A 124 6.87 7.39 11.34
C HIS A 124 5.43 7.11 10.89
N TYR A 125 5.07 7.55 9.69
CA TYR A 125 3.75 7.34 9.07
C TYR A 125 3.68 6.06 8.23
N SER A 126 4.57 5.07 8.41
CA SER A 126 4.49 3.80 7.67
C SER A 126 3.19 3.04 7.97
N ALA A 127 2.72 2.24 7.01
CA ALA A 127 1.53 1.40 7.19
C ALA A 127 1.65 0.46 8.40
N VAL A 128 2.86 -0.05 8.65
CA VAL A 128 3.16 -0.90 9.81
C VAL A 128 2.91 -0.15 11.12
N ASN A 129 3.42 1.08 11.26
CA ASN A 129 3.20 1.89 12.45
C ASN A 129 1.74 2.30 12.61
N PHE A 130 1.09 2.71 11.51
CA PHE A 130 -0.32 3.05 11.50
C PHE A 130 -1.18 1.88 12.00
N VAL A 131 -1.04 0.69 11.41
CA VAL A 131 -1.80 -0.51 11.79
C VAL A 131 -1.51 -0.92 13.23
N ARG A 132 -0.25 -0.86 13.67
CA ARG A 132 0.14 -1.15 15.06
C ARG A 132 -0.55 -0.20 16.06
N ARG A 133 -0.63 1.10 15.74
CA ARG A 133 -1.31 2.10 16.59
C ARG A 133 -2.82 1.85 16.68
N ILE A 134 -3.46 1.43 15.58
CA ILE A 134 -4.85 0.98 15.60
C ILE A 134 -5.02 -0.31 16.40
N GLN A 135 -4.15 -1.30 16.20
CA GLN A 135 -4.17 -2.54 16.96
C GLN A 135 -4.04 -2.28 18.47
N GLU A 136 -3.13 -1.43 18.91
CA GLU A 136 -3.01 -1.05 20.33
C GLU A 136 -4.33 -0.45 20.85
N THR A 137 -4.94 0.43 20.07
CA THR A 137 -6.22 1.08 20.40
C THR A 137 -7.35 0.07 20.54
N LEU A 138 -7.49 -0.86 19.59
CA LEU A 138 -8.53 -1.90 19.63
C LEU A 138 -8.26 -2.93 20.73
N ASP A 139 -7.00 -3.28 20.98
CA ASP A 139 -6.59 -4.14 22.09
C ASP A 139 -6.95 -3.53 23.45
N ILE A 140 -6.83 -2.20 23.61
CA ILE A 140 -7.27 -1.47 24.82
C ILE A 140 -8.78 -1.63 25.03
N LEU A 141 -9.57 -1.57 23.96
CA LEU A 141 -11.03 -1.72 24.02
C LEU A 141 -11.48 -3.18 24.21
N HIS A 142 -10.67 -4.17 23.80
CA HIS A 142 -11.05 -5.59 23.78
C HIS A 142 -10.52 -6.43 24.97
N LYS A 143 -9.32 -6.19 25.51
CA LYS A 143 -8.67 -7.12 26.46
C LYS A 143 -9.25 -7.10 27.88
N GLN A 144 -9.54 -8.29 28.42
CA GLN A 144 -10.38 -8.58 29.61
C GLN A 144 -10.22 -7.75 30.90
N ALA A 145 -9.09 -7.12 31.21
CA ALA A 145 -8.98 -6.20 32.37
C ALA A 145 -9.44 -4.76 32.07
N SER A 146 -9.41 -4.37 30.78
CA SER A 146 -9.75 -3.05 30.26
C SER A 146 -10.89 -3.08 29.22
N ALA A 147 -11.42 -4.28 28.93
CA ALA A 147 -12.42 -4.50 27.91
C ALA A 147 -13.67 -3.63 28.12
N VAL A 148 -14.19 -3.07 27.03
CA VAL A 148 -15.53 -2.48 27.00
C VAL A 148 -16.52 -3.63 26.81
N PRO A 149 -17.32 -3.99 27.82
CA PRO A 149 -18.35 -5.00 27.60
C PRO A 149 -19.47 -4.41 26.74
N LYS A 150 -20.13 -5.26 25.95
CA LYS A 150 -21.27 -4.90 25.09
C LYS A 150 -20.94 -3.73 24.17
N ALA A 151 -19.92 -3.89 23.33
CA ALA A 151 -19.49 -2.83 22.42
C ALA A 151 -19.50 -3.28 20.96
N LEU A 152 -19.95 -2.40 20.07
CA LEU A 152 -19.68 -2.45 18.65
C LEU A 152 -18.73 -1.30 18.32
N VAL A 153 -17.54 -1.61 17.84
CA VAL A 153 -16.59 -0.59 17.35
C VAL A 153 -16.77 -0.44 15.85
N SER A 154 -17.26 0.72 15.40
CA SER A 154 -17.39 1.07 13.99
C SER A 154 -16.12 1.78 13.51
N LEU A 155 -15.20 1.02 12.91
CA LEU A 155 -13.92 1.52 12.42
C LEU A 155 -14.06 2.00 10.97
N VAL A 156 -14.16 3.31 10.78
CA VAL A 156 -14.25 3.94 9.47
C VAL A 156 -12.84 4.02 8.87
N GLN A 157 -12.65 3.43 7.69
CA GLN A 157 -11.34 3.42 7.04
C GLN A 157 -10.83 4.83 6.74
N VAL A 158 -9.51 4.94 6.59
CA VAL A 158 -8.86 6.18 6.17
C VAL A 158 -9.36 6.58 4.78
N MET A 159 -9.67 7.86 4.62
CA MET A 159 -10.15 8.43 3.37
C MET A 159 -9.01 8.54 2.36
N ASP A 160 -9.24 8.18 1.09
CA ASP A 160 -8.32 8.60 0.02
C ASP A 160 -8.44 10.11 -0.19
N LEU A 161 -7.35 10.82 0.12
CA LEU A 161 -7.29 12.29 0.06
C LEU A 161 -6.94 12.81 -1.33
N LEU A 162 -6.45 11.95 -2.24
CA LEU A 162 -5.99 12.40 -3.56
C LEU A 162 -7.07 13.11 -4.39
N PRO A 163 -8.35 12.67 -4.39
CA PRO A 163 -9.40 13.38 -5.10
C PRO A 163 -9.57 14.85 -4.66
N LEU A 164 -9.29 15.18 -3.39
CA LEU A 164 -9.44 16.54 -2.86
C LEU A 164 -8.53 17.57 -3.56
N ARG A 165 -7.46 17.12 -4.24
CA ARG A 165 -6.59 18.01 -5.02
C ARG A 165 -7.36 18.82 -6.06
N GLN A 166 -8.45 18.28 -6.61
CA GLN A 166 -9.24 18.97 -7.63
C GLN A 166 -9.75 20.34 -7.14
N LEU A 167 -10.05 20.48 -5.83
CA LEU A 167 -10.48 21.73 -5.21
C LEU A 167 -9.37 22.81 -5.19
N PHE A 168 -8.10 22.42 -5.25
CA PHE A 168 -6.95 23.31 -5.11
C PHE A 168 -6.23 23.59 -6.43
N VAL A 169 -6.43 22.76 -7.46
CA VAL A 169 -5.79 22.93 -8.79
C VAL A 169 -6.71 23.61 -9.80
N ASP A 170 -8.03 23.54 -9.63
CA ASP A 170 -8.98 24.19 -10.53
C ASP A 170 -9.02 25.71 -10.28
N SER A 171 -8.52 26.48 -11.25
CA SER A 171 -8.46 27.95 -11.16
C SER A 171 -9.83 28.65 -11.11
N GLN A 172 -10.91 27.93 -11.47
CA GLN A 172 -12.27 28.46 -11.40
C GLN A 172 -12.89 28.32 -10.01
N VAL A 173 -12.23 27.60 -9.09
CA VAL A 173 -12.66 27.40 -7.71
C VAL A 173 -11.89 28.34 -6.77
N TYR A 174 -12.62 29.09 -5.95
CA TYR A 174 -12.04 29.99 -4.95
C TYR A 174 -11.72 29.25 -3.65
N CYS A 175 -10.64 28.46 -3.65
CA CYS A 175 -10.10 27.83 -2.45
C CYS A 175 -8.82 28.53 -1.97
N PRO A 176 -8.51 28.52 -0.66
CA PRO A 176 -7.33 29.18 -0.13
C PRO A 176 -6.06 28.38 -0.44
N THR A 177 -5.60 28.44 -1.70
CA THR A 177 -4.44 27.68 -2.19
C THR A 177 -3.15 27.99 -1.43
N TYR A 178 -3.04 29.19 -0.84
CA TYR A 178 -1.93 29.57 0.03
C TYR A 178 -1.86 28.74 1.34
N MET A 179 -2.96 28.07 1.72
CA MET A 179 -3.03 27.16 2.88
C MET A 179 -2.77 25.70 2.52
N ALA A 180 -2.62 25.35 1.24
CA ALA A 180 -2.48 23.96 0.78
C ALA A 180 -1.36 23.20 1.50
N ASP A 181 -0.20 23.84 1.68
CA ASP A 181 0.94 23.25 2.39
C ASP A 181 0.65 23.02 3.89
N TYR A 182 -0.02 23.98 4.52
CA TYR A 182 -0.42 23.90 5.92
C TYR A 182 -1.47 22.80 6.16
N LEU A 183 -2.47 22.72 5.28
CA LEU A 183 -3.57 21.76 5.40
C LEU A 183 -3.12 20.33 5.15
N CYS A 184 -2.39 20.11 4.05
CA CYS A 184 -1.98 18.76 3.65
C CYS A 184 -0.86 18.78 2.61
N SER A 185 0.35 19.17 3.02
CA SER A 185 1.50 19.35 2.13
C SER A 185 1.76 18.17 1.18
N CYS A 186 1.68 16.92 1.65
CA CYS A 186 2.01 15.75 0.83
C CYS A 186 0.97 15.43 -0.25
N VAL A 187 -0.25 15.98 -0.11
CA VAL A 187 -1.36 15.72 -1.03
C VAL A 187 -1.69 16.95 -1.85
N LEU A 188 -1.65 18.16 -1.31
CA LEU A 188 -2.15 19.36 -2.00
C LEU A 188 -1.06 20.17 -2.70
N THR A 189 0.22 19.85 -2.48
CA THR A 189 1.34 20.54 -3.14
C THR A 189 1.92 19.69 -4.28
N GLY A 190 2.67 20.33 -5.17
CA GLY A 190 3.39 19.67 -6.27
C GLY A 190 2.55 19.34 -7.51
N GLU A 191 3.24 18.97 -8.58
CA GLU A 191 2.64 18.58 -9.87
C GLU A 191 1.94 17.22 -9.80
N GLU A 192 1.05 16.96 -10.76
CA GLU A 192 0.51 15.62 -10.98
C GLU A 192 1.65 14.61 -11.18
N ASN A 193 1.46 13.39 -10.66
CA ASN A 193 2.45 12.31 -10.72
C ASN A 193 3.77 12.58 -9.98
N SER A 194 3.84 13.58 -9.10
CA SER A 194 5.02 13.78 -8.26
C SER A 194 5.31 12.56 -7.36
N PRO A 195 6.57 12.33 -6.96
CA PRO A 195 6.94 11.24 -6.06
C PRO A 195 6.14 11.25 -4.75
N ASN A 196 5.86 12.45 -4.20
CA ASN A 196 5.05 12.61 -2.98
C ASN A 196 3.63 12.06 -3.15
N LEU A 197 2.98 12.34 -4.28
CA LEU A 197 1.63 11.83 -4.56
C LEU A 197 1.63 10.32 -4.76
N THR A 198 2.66 9.78 -5.41
CA THR A 198 2.84 8.33 -5.54
C THR A 198 3.00 7.70 -4.17
N MET A 199 3.84 8.27 -3.31
CA MET A 199 4.06 7.81 -1.94
C MET A 199 2.77 7.82 -1.12
N VAL A 200 1.99 8.90 -1.15
CA VAL A 200 0.72 8.98 -0.42
C VAL A 200 -0.30 8.00 -0.97
N ARG A 201 -0.43 7.85 -2.30
CA ARG A 201 -1.33 6.87 -2.94
C ARG A 201 -1.07 5.47 -2.42
N GLU A 202 0.20 5.08 -2.39
CA GLU A 202 0.61 3.77 -1.93
C GLU A 202 0.44 3.60 -0.41
N ALA A 203 0.71 4.64 0.38
CA ALA A 203 0.46 4.63 1.82
C ALA A 203 -1.03 4.47 2.15
N THR A 204 -1.92 5.19 1.45
CA THR A 204 -3.37 5.09 1.61
C THR A 204 -3.85 3.65 1.39
N ARG A 205 -3.44 3.03 0.28
CA ARG A 205 -3.77 1.63 -0.03
C ARG A 205 -3.26 0.68 1.05
N ALA A 206 -2.01 0.86 1.49
CA ALA A 206 -1.40 0.02 2.51
C ALA A 206 -2.08 0.16 3.89
N TYR A 207 -2.53 1.37 4.25
CA TYR A 207 -3.30 1.61 5.48
C TYR A 207 -4.64 0.87 5.43
N GLN A 208 -5.43 1.08 4.37
CA GLN A 208 -6.76 0.49 4.20
C GLN A 208 -6.70 -1.04 4.30
N LEU A 209 -5.75 -1.66 3.61
CA LEU A 209 -5.55 -3.10 3.64
C LEU A 209 -5.03 -3.62 4.98
N GLY A 210 -4.07 -2.92 5.59
CA GLY A 210 -3.50 -3.34 6.86
C GLY A 210 -4.58 -3.38 7.97
N ILE A 211 -5.50 -2.42 7.94
CA ILE A 211 -6.69 -2.41 8.81
C ILE A 211 -7.65 -3.54 8.48
N GLN A 212 -7.89 -3.79 7.19
CA GLN A 212 -8.71 -4.92 6.75
C GLN A 212 -8.18 -6.24 7.31
N ARG A 213 -6.90 -6.55 7.12
CA ARG A 213 -6.27 -7.77 7.63
C ARG A 213 -6.34 -7.86 9.16
N LEU A 214 -6.08 -6.75 9.85
CA LEU A 214 -6.10 -6.71 11.31
C LEU A 214 -7.47 -7.13 11.85
N VAL A 215 -8.56 -6.57 11.31
CA VAL A 215 -9.93 -6.85 11.80
C VAL A 215 -10.46 -8.18 11.27
N GLU A 216 -10.29 -8.46 9.98
CA GLU A 216 -10.81 -9.69 9.37
C GLU A 216 -10.10 -10.96 9.84
N SER A 217 -8.96 -10.85 10.53
CA SER A 217 -8.34 -11.96 11.26
C SER A 217 -9.23 -12.58 12.35
N GLY A 218 -10.34 -11.93 12.73
CA GLY A 218 -11.22 -12.41 13.80
C GLY A 218 -10.67 -12.21 15.21
N ARG A 219 -9.54 -11.51 15.36
CA ARG A 219 -8.89 -11.19 16.66
C ARG A 219 -9.84 -10.56 17.68
N TYR A 220 -10.86 -9.84 17.22
CA TYR A 220 -11.80 -9.10 18.07
C TYR A 220 -13.19 -9.76 18.18
N ASP A 221 -13.41 -10.90 17.52
CA ASP A 221 -14.69 -11.63 17.54
C ASP A 221 -14.61 -12.85 18.47
N THR A 222 -13.84 -12.74 19.56
CA THR A 222 -13.56 -13.85 20.49
C THR A 222 -14.69 -14.09 21.52
N HIS A 223 -15.66 -13.19 21.63
CA HIS A 223 -16.82 -13.31 22.52
C HIS A 223 -18.06 -12.58 21.95
N GLU A 224 -19.26 -12.90 22.45
CA GLU A 224 -20.53 -12.41 21.87
C GLU A 224 -20.87 -10.93 22.16
N ASN A 225 -20.23 -10.32 23.14
CA ASN A 225 -20.53 -8.96 23.59
C ASN A 225 -19.50 -7.91 23.09
N PHE A 226 -18.69 -8.23 22.09
CA PHE A 226 -17.79 -7.27 21.45
C PHE A 226 -17.52 -7.66 20.00
N THR A 227 -17.43 -6.66 19.12
CA THR A 227 -16.95 -6.85 17.74
C THR A 227 -16.41 -5.52 17.19
N VAL A 228 -15.51 -5.60 16.22
CA VAL A 228 -14.99 -4.45 15.47
C VAL A 228 -15.44 -4.60 14.02
N ILE A 229 -16.17 -3.63 13.49
CA ILE A 229 -16.68 -3.67 12.11
C ILE A 229 -16.05 -2.54 11.30
N ILE A 230 -15.51 -2.88 10.13
CA ILE A 230 -14.95 -1.92 9.18
C ILE A 230 -16.07 -1.24 8.40
N GLN A 231 -15.99 0.08 8.23
CA GLN A 231 -16.82 0.87 7.30
C GLN A 231 -15.94 1.42 6.17
N PRO A 232 -15.97 0.83 4.96
CA PRO A 232 -15.02 1.13 3.89
C PRO A 232 -15.46 2.25 2.92
N PHE A 233 -16.62 2.89 3.11
CA PHE A 233 -17.19 3.83 2.14
C PHE A 233 -16.29 5.03 1.78
N LEU A 234 -15.27 5.35 2.60
CA LEU A 234 -14.28 6.39 2.30
C LEU A 234 -13.05 5.89 1.51
N GLN A 235 -13.01 4.63 1.08
CA GLN A 235 -11.88 4.12 0.28
C GLN A 235 -11.78 4.83 -1.06
N ASN A 236 -12.91 5.01 -1.75
CA ASN A 236 -13.00 5.64 -3.06
C ASN A 236 -13.98 6.83 -3.04
N PRO A 237 -13.62 7.97 -2.43
CA PRO A 237 -14.50 9.13 -2.37
C PRO A 237 -14.51 9.87 -3.71
N LYS A 238 -15.67 10.43 -4.07
CA LYS A 238 -15.85 11.27 -5.26
C LYS A 238 -16.05 12.73 -4.84
N ILE A 239 -15.34 13.63 -5.51
CA ILE A 239 -15.50 15.08 -5.31
C ILE A 239 -16.85 15.52 -5.86
N PRO A 240 -17.62 16.34 -5.12
CA PRO A 240 -18.86 16.90 -5.62
C PRO A 240 -18.55 17.87 -6.77
N LEU A 241 -19.15 17.65 -7.94
CA LEU A 241 -19.05 18.54 -9.09
C LEU A 241 -20.39 19.23 -9.34
N GLY A 242 -20.33 20.53 -9.64
CA GLY A 242 -21.45 21.31 -10.11
C GLY A 242 -21.87 20.94 -11.54
N GLN A 243 -22.94 21.58 -12.02
CA GLN A 243 -23.44 21.35 -13.39
C GLN A 243 -22.46 21.79 -14.48
N ASP A 244 -21.55 22.69 -14.14
CA ASP A 244 -20.47 23.20 -14.98
C ASP A 244 -19.23 22.29 -14.97
N GLY A 245 -19.22 21.23 -14.17
CA GLY A 245 -18.10 20.30 -14.03
C GLY A 245 -17.03 20.75 -13.04
N HIS A 246 -17.21 21.90 -12.37
CA HIS A 246 -16.28 22.41 -11.37
C HIS A 246 -16.63 21.90 -9.96
N PRO A 247 -15.67 21.74 -9.05
CA PRO A 247 -15.94 21.35 -7.67
C PRO A 247 -16.96 22.24 -6.94
N ASP A 248 -18.00 21.63 -6.35
CA ASP A 248 -18.96 22.31 -5.48
C ASP A 248 -18.38 22.42 -4.05
N THR A 249 -17.86 23.60 -3.73
CA THR A 249 -17.24 23.90 -2.44
C THR A 249 -18.22 23.96 -1.28
N SER A 250 -19.54 23.97 -1.51
CA SER A 250 -20.53 24.06 -0.42
C SER A 250 -20.55 22.83 0.50
N TYR A 251 -19.94 21.72 0.08
CA TYR A 251 -19.74 20.53 0.93
C TYR A 251 -18.52 20.62 1.85
N PHE A 252 -17.71 21.66 1.72
CA PHE A 252 -16.49 21.88 2.48
C PHE A 252 -16.60 23.19 3.28
N SER A 253 -15.88 23.25 4.40
CA SER A 253 -15.70 24.49 5.14
C SER A 253 -14.88 25.49 4.31
N PRO A 254 -14.70 26.74 4.76
CA PRO A 254 -13.95 27.76 4.02
C PRO A 254 -12.50 27.39 3.67
N ASP A 255 -11.92 26.35 4.28
CA ASP A 255 -10.60 25.82 3.91
C ASP A 255 -10.60 24.91 2.67
N CYS A 256 -11.77 24.55 2.14
CA CYS A 256 -11.95 23.60 1.04
C CYS A 256 -11.36 22.20 1.28
N PHE A 257 -11.13 21.82 2.53
CA PHE A 257 -10.50 20.56 2.90
C PHE A 257 -11.35 19.79 3.91
N HIS A 258 -11.75 20.43 5.00
CA HIS A 258 -12.66 19.82 5.97
C HIS A 258 -14.10 19.90 5.46
N PRO A 259 -14.95 18.89 5.70
CA PRO A 259 -16.35 18.95 5.26
C PRO A 259 -17.14 20.01 6.05
N SER A 260 -18.05 20.72 5.38
CA SER A 260 -19.02 21.63 6.02
C SER A 260 -20.14 20.86 6.70
N GLN A 261 -21.11 21.55 7.30
CA GLN A 261 -22.35 20.92 7.79
C GLN A 261 -23.07 20.09 6.72
N LYS A 262 -23.04 20.54 5.46
CA LYS A 262 -23.60 19.82 4.31
C LYS A 262 -22.84 18.51 4.06
N GLY A 263 -21.51 18.56 4.06
CA GLY A 263 -20.64 17.39 3.93
C GLY A 263 -20.79 16.41 5.10
N HIS A 264 -20.81 16.92 6.33
CA HIS A 264 -21.05 16.14 7.55
C HIS A 264 -22.40 15.41 7.53
N SER A 265 -23.44 16.05 7.01
CA SER A 265 -24.76 15.43 6.87
C SER A 265 -24.71 14.22 5.94
N GLN A 266 -23.97 14.30 4.82
CA GLN A 266 -23.80 13.17 3.89
C GLN A 266 -22.96 12.05 4.50
N LEU A 267 -21.89 12.40 5.21
CA LEU A 267 -21.08 11.41 5.95
C LEU A 267 -21.91 10.66 6.99
N ALA A 268 -22.78 11.35 7.73
CA ALA A 268 -23.65 10.74 8.74
C ALA A 268 -24.63 9.74 8.11
N LYS A 269 -25.25 10.09 6.97
CA LYS A 269 -26.14 9.21 6.21
C LYS A 269 -25.39 7.99 5.67
N ALA A 270 -24.20 8.19 5.10
CA ALA A 270 -23.36 7.11 4.59
C ALA A 270 -22.96 6.13 5.70
N LEU A 271 -22.56 6.63 6.87
CA LEU A 271 -22.21 5.78 8.02
C LEU A 271 -23.41 5.01 8.55
N TRP A 272 -24.57 5.64 8.65
CA TRP A 272 -25.79 4.95 9.08
C TRP A 272 -26.11 3.77 8.16
N ASN A 273 -26.18 3.99 6.85
CA ASN A 273 -26.45 2.92 5.88
C ASN A 273 -25.33 1.86 5.90
N ALA A 274 -24.06 2.26 6.02
CA ALA A 274 -22.94 1.33 6.11
C ALA A 274 -23.03 0.43 7.36
N VAL A 275 -23.45 0.95 8.51
CA VAL A 275 -23.64 0.16 9.76
C VAL A 275 -24.77 -0.86 9.60
N LEU A 276 -25.80 -0.58 8.80
CA LEU A 276 -26.89 -1.53 8.49
C LEU A 276 -26.52 -2.56 7.42
N GLN A 277 -25.57 -2.26 6.55
CA GLN A 277 -25.18 -3.17 5.47
C GLN A 277 -24.50 -4.45 6.02
N PRO A 278 -24.82 -5.63 5.46
CA PRO A 278 -24.17 -6.88 5.80
C PRO A 278 -22.65 -6.81 5.55
N VAL A 279 -21.87 -7.46 6.41
CA VAL A 279 -20.41 -7.54 6.22
C VAL A 279 -20.07 -8.29 4.93
N GLY A 280 -19.14 -7.75 4.13
CA GLY A 280 -18.83 -8.24 2.78
C GLY A 280 -19.70 -7.66 1.66
N GLN A 281 -20.75 -6.89 2.00
CA GLN A 281 -21.58 -6.14 1.04
C GLN A 281 -21.57 -4.63 1.33
N LYS A 282 -20.63 -4.17 2.15
CA LYS A 282 -20.51 -2.75 2.50
C LYS A 282 -19.96 -1.97 1.32
N ALA A 283 -20.56 -0.81 1.03
CA ALA A 283 -20.06 0.08 -0.01
C ALA A 283 -18.65 0.60 0.33
N ASP A 284 -17.77 0.61 -0.67
CA ASP A 284 -16.38 1.07 -0.61
C ASP A 284 -16.17 2.46 -1.25
N SER A 285 -17.26 3.09 -1.70
CA SER A 285 -17.27 4.40 -2.34
C SER A 285 -18.32 5.31 -1.73
N PHE A 286 -18.04 6.61 -1.83
CA PHE A 286 -18.88 7.67 -1.27
C PHE A 286 -18.84 8.88 -2.18
N ASN A 287 -20.01 9.44 -2.46
CA ASN A 287 -20.15 10.65 -3.25
C ASN A 287 -20.99 11.65 -2.47
N PHE A 288 -20.44 12.84 -2.25
CA PHE A 288 -21.10 13.93 -1.54
C PHE A 288 -22.42 14.36 -2.18
N MET A 289 -22.56 14.19 -3.50
CA MET A 289 -23.74 14.59 -4.26
C MET A 289 -24.86 13.54 -4.28
N ASP A 290 -24.62 12.34 -3.75
CA ASP A 290 -25.63 11.29 -3.81
C ASP A 290 -26.86 11.68 -2.97
N ASP A 291 -28.04 11.36 -3.49
CA ASP A 291 -29.30 11.45 -2.75
C ASP A 291 -29.40 10.26 -1.79
N ILE A 292 -28.61 10.30 -0.71
CA ILE A 292 -28.56 9.22 0.26
C ILE A 292 -29.86 9.23 1.09
N VAL A 293 -30.69 8.22 0.83
CA VAL A 293 -31.88 7.91 1.63
C VAL A 293 -31.44 7.08 2.84
N LEU A 294 -31.91 7.47 4.04
CA LEU A 294 -31.63 6.73 5.26
C LEU A 294 -32.38 5.39 5.28
N ASP A 295 -31.64 4.30 5.32
CA ASP A 295 -32.22 2.96 5.39
C ASP A 295 -32.91 2.73 6.74
N CYS A 296 -34.04 2.03 6.73
CA CYS A 296 -34.72 1.61 7.97
C CYS A 296 -34.53 0.11 8.17
N PRO A 297 -34.17 -0.35 9.39
CA PRO A 297 -34.17 -1.77 9.72
C PRO A 297 -35.53 -2.40 9.41
N THR A 298 -35.52 -3.58 8.79
CA THR A 298 -36.75 -4.31 8.43
C THR A 298 -36.96 -5.50 9.35
N GLN A 299 -38.16 -6.08 9.35
CA GLN A 299 -38.44 -7.30 10.13
C GLN A 299 -37.49 -8.47 9.76
N ASN A 300 -37.04 -8.54 8.51
CA ASN A 300 -36.11 -9.57 8.03
C ASN A 300 -34.64 -9.22 8.26
N LYS A 301 -34.31 -7.94 8.47
CA LYS A 301 -32.96 -7.45 8.75
C LYS A 301 -33.01 -6.38 9.85
N PRO A 302 -33.30 -6.75 11.11
CA PRO A 302 -33.48 -5.79 12.21
C PRO A 302 -32.15 -5.43 12.91
N PHE A 303 -31.02 -5.95 12.45
CA PHE A 303 -29.74 -5.88 13.17
C PHE A 303 -28.76 -4.93 12.49
N LEU A 304 -27.85 -4.35 13.28
CA LEU A 304 -26.62 -3.77 12.75
C LEU A 304 -25.75 -4.89 12.15
N GLY A 305 -25.16 -4.66 10.98
CA GLY A 305 -24.39 -5.67 10.26
C GLY A 305 -23.11 -6.05 11.01
N THR A 306 -22.99 -7.31 11.42
CA THR A 306 -21.81 -7.89 12.08
C THR A 306 -21.34 -9.14 11.33
N TYR A 307 -20.13 -9.61 11.61
CA TYR A 307 -19.60 -10.84 11.01
C TYR A 307 -20.53 -12.04 11.26
N LYS A 308 -21.00 -12.21 12.51
CA LYS A 308 -21.84 -13.35 12.91
C LYS A 308 -23.22 -13.32 12.26
N ASN A 309 -23.92 -12.20 12.27
CA ASN A 309 -25.29 -12.13 11.71
C ASN A 309 -25.32 -12.01 10.17
N THR A 310 -24.16 -11.93 9.52
CA THR A 310 -24.04 -11.97 8.05
C THR A 310 -23.57 -13.34 7.54
N ASN A 311 -23.37 -14.34 8.42
CA ASN A 311 -22.72 -15.61 8.08
C ASN A 311 -21.34 -15.40 7.40
N TYR A 312 -20.64 -14.32 7.75
CA TYR A 312 -19.30 -14.09 7.22
C TYR A 312 -18.35 -15.09 7.88
N THR A 313 -17.62 -15.84 7.06
CA THR A 313 -16.56 -16.72 7.54
C THR A 313 -15.27 -15.93 7.43
N HIS A 314 -14.64 -15.64 8.57
CA HIS A 314 -13.30 -15.08 8.56
C HIS A 314 -12.41 -15.96 7.67
N PRO A 315 -11.57 -15.38 6.79
CA PRO A 315 -10.53 -16.15 6.14
C PRO A 315 -9.81 -16.94 7.24
N PRO A 316 -9.57 -18.25 7.06
CA PRO A 316 -8.92 -19.01 8.11
C PRO A 316 -7.61 -18.30 8.44
N VAL A 317 -7.53 -17.72 9.65
CA VAL A 317 -6.24 -17.56 10.31
C VAL A 317 -5.82 -19.00 10.45
N GLU A 318 -4.97 -19.49 9.55
CA GLU A 318 -4.44 -20.82 9.71
C GLU A 318 -3.49 -20.78 10.91
N PRO A 319 -3.85 -21.46 12.01
CA PRO A 319 -3.01 -22.51 12.51
C PRO A 319 -3.70 -23.79 12.06
N THR A 320 -3.46 -24.18 10.80
CA THR A 320 -3.76 -25.54 10.39
C THR A 320 -2.87 -26.44 11.24
N ASN A 321 -3.47 -27.06 12.25
CA ASN A 321 -2.87 -28.15 13.00
C ASN A 321 -2.72 -29.42 12.15
N GLU A 322 -3.15 -29.37 10.87
CA GLU A 322 -2.75 -30.33 9.85
C GLU A 322 -1.41 -29.90 9.25
N PRO A 323 -0.41 -30.78 9.16
CA PRO A 323 0.88 -30.43 8.57
C PRO A 323 0.68 -30.00 7.12
N THR A 324 1.01 -28.76 6.78
CA THR A 324 1.10 -28.32 5.40
C THR A 324 2.11 -29.21 4.66
N GLU A 325 1.62 -30.07 3.77
CA GLU A 325 2.48 -31.05 3.09
C GLU A 325 3.39 -30.38 2.05
N ASN A 326 2.97 -29.23 1.50
CA ASN A 326 3.66 -28.53 0.43
C ASN A 326 3.25 -27.04 0.30
N TRP A 327 4.00 -26.25 -0.47
CA TRP A 327 3.77 -24.80 -0.67
C TRP A 327 3.35 -24.47 -2.10
N GLY A 328 2.51 -25.32 -2.67
CA GLY A 328 1.89 -25.09 -3.97
C GLY A 328 0.64 -24.22 -3.92
N SER A 329 0.14 -23.87 -5.10
CA SER A 329 -1.03 -23.03 -5.31
C SER A 329 -1.98 -23.66 -6.33
N ASP A 330 -3.22 -23.18 -6.34
CA ASP A 330 -4.27 -23.58 -7.26
C ASP A 330 -4.50 -22.42 -8.25
N LEU A 331 -4.63 -22.76 -9.54
CA LEU A 331 -4.83 -21.78 -10.61
C LEU A 331 -6.04 -22.20 -11.45
N SER A 332 -7.18 -21.59 -11.17
CA SER A 332 -8.47 -21.92 -11.77
C SER A 332 -8.81 -21.01 -12.96
N CYS A 333 -7.92 -20.93 -13.95
CA CYS A 333 -8.16 -20.14 -15.16
C CYS A 333 -8.99 -20.92 -16.17
N SER A 334 -9.87 -20.24 -16.90
CA SER A 334 -10.45 -20.79 -18.13
C SER A 334 -9.33 -21.12 -19.12
N GLU A 335 -9.44 -22.24 -19.84
CA GLU A 335 -8.44 -22.63 -20.85
C GLU A 335 -8.17 -21.46 -21.80
N GLN A 336 -6.93 -20.97 -21.79
CA GLN A 336 -6.52 -19.96 -22.74
C GLN A 336 -6.34 -20.61 -24.11
N THR A 337 -7.10 -20.14 -25.09
CA THR A 337 -6.82 -20.46 -26.48
C THR A 337 -5.41 -20.02 -26.84
N PRO A 338 -4.60 -20.86 -27.50
CA PRO A 338 -3.29 -20.46 -28.00
C PRO A 338 -3.41 -19.17 -28.84
N SER A 339 -2.43 -18.27 -28.71
CA SER A 339 -2.35 -17.07 -29.55
C SER A 339 -2.49 -17.46 -31.02
N SER A 340 -3.32 -16.74 -31.78
CA SER A 340 -3.57 -17.03 -33.20
C SER A 340 -2.31 -16.93 -34.06
N HIS A 341 -1.32 -16.18 -33.57
CA HIS A 341 0.04 -16.07 -34.07
C HIS A 341 0.96 -15.70 -32.90
N VAL A 342 2.27 -15.97 -33.03
CA VAL A 342 3.26 -15.49 -32.06
C VAL A 342 3.37 -13.97 -32.20
N PRO A 343 3.17 -13.18 -31.13
CA PRO A 343 3.18 -11.73 -31.23
C PRO A 343 4.57 -11.22 -31.60
N THR A 344 4.62 -10.11 -32.34
CA THR A 344 5.87 -9.40 -32.64
C THR A 344 6.14 -8.27 -31.66
N SER A 345 5.10 -7.75 -31.01
CA SER A 345 5.21 -6.69 -30.00
C SER A 345 5.13 -7.26 -28.59
N VAL A 346 5.99 -6.75 -27.70
CA VAL A 346 6.04 -7.08 -26.28
C VAL A 346 4.75 -6.66 -25.56
N HIS A 347 4.04 -5.68 -26.13
CA HIS A 347 2.81 -5.13 -25.58
C HIS A 347 1.59 -6.02 -25.81
N GLU A 348 1.73 -7.06 -26.63
CA GLU A 348 0.70 -8.06 -26.97
C GLU A 348 1.06 -9.45 -26.41
N LEU A 349 2.03 -9.54 -25.50
CA LEU A 349 2.49 -10.80 -24.93
C LEU A 349 1.47 -11.42 -23.99
N GLN A 350 1.07 -12.66 -24.28
CA GLN A 350 0.33 -13.51 -23.35
C GLN A 350 1.27 -14.48 -22.64
N PRO A 351 0.88 -15.05 -21.47
CA PRO A 351 1.72 -16.03 -20.78
C PRO A 351 2.10 -17.26 -21.62
N VAL A 352 1.25 -17.67 -22.57
CA VAL A 352 1.50 -18.80 -23.50
C VAL A 352 2.64 -18.53 -24.50
N ASP A 353 2.93 -17.26 -24.77
CA ASP A 353 3.94 -16.85 -25.75
C ASP A 353 5.37 -16.95 -25.20
N ILE A 354 5.54 -16.89 -23.88
CA ILE A 354 6.83 -17.02 -23.22
C ILE A 354 7.39 -18.44 -23.41
N LYS A 355 8.58 -18.54 -24.02
CA LYS A 355 9.28 -19.81 -24.26
C LYS A 355 10.54 -19.97 -23.42
N VAL A 356 11.17 -18.86 -23.05
CA VAL A 356 12.43 -18.86 -22.31
C VAL A 356 12.30 -18.03 -21.05
N ILE A 357 12.82 -18.53 -19.93
CA ILE A 357 12.92 -17.78 -18.68
C ILE A 357 14.39 -17.68 -18.23
N GLY A 358 14.79 -16.51 -17.75
CA GLY A 358 16.13 -16.22 -17.22
C GLY A 358 16.04 -15.36 -15.97
N ALA A 359 17.08 -15.38 -15.14
CA ALA A 359 17.14 -14.54 -13.97
C ALA A 359 18.57 -14.19 -13.57
N LEU A 360 18.74 -12.97 -13.09
CA LEU A 360 19.97 -12.49 -12.47
C LEU A 360 19.63 -11.89 -11.10
N GLY A 361 20.56 -12.00 -10.17
CA GLY A 361 20.23 -11.78 -8.77
C GLY A 361 21.34 -12.08 -7.79
N ASP A 362 20.92 -12.12 -6.52
CA ASP A 362 21.76 -12.49 -5.39
C ASP A 362 21.31 -13.82 -4.71
N SER A 363 21.57 -13.96 -3.41
CA SER A 363 21.17 -15.12 -2.62
C SER A 363 19.65 -15.37 -2.59
N LEU A 364 18.81 -14.34 -2.78
CA LEU A 364 17.36 -14.51 -2.88
C LEU A 364 16.95 -15.22 -4.17
N THR A 365 17.60 -14.89 -5.29
CA THR A 365 17.33 -15.51 -6.60
C THR A 365 17.93 -16.91 -6.74
N THR A 366 18.94 -17.24 -5.92
CA THR A 366 19.48 -18.60 -5.81
C THR A 366 18.73 -19.48 -4.80
N ALA A 367 17.72 -18.93 -4.11
CA ALA A 367 16.90 -19.60 -3.10
C ALA A 367 17.70 -20.15 -1.90
N VAL A 368 18.69 -19.39 -1.42
CA VAL A 368 19.37 -19.72 -0.15
C VAL A 368 18.37 -19.83 0.97
N GLY A 369 18.48 -20.87 1.81
CA GLY A 369 17.60 -21.04 2.95
C GLY A 369 16.19 -21.53 2.62
N ALA A 370 15.87 -21.82 1.36
CA ALA A 370 14.56 -22.36 0.97
C ALA A 370 14.20 -23.62 1.79
N LYS A 371 15.17 -24.53 1.97
CA LYS A 371 15.07 -25.58 3.00
C LYS A 371 15.59 -24.99 4.32
N ALA A 372 14.70 -24.43 5.12
CA ALA A 372 14.95 -23.53 6.25
C ALA A 372 16.23 -23.78 7.10
N THR A 373 16.61 -25.04 7.35
CA THR A 373 17.79 -25.39 8.15
C THR A 373 19.12 -25.41 7.38
N ASP A 374 19.09 -25.45 6.06
CA ASP A 374 20.26 -25.49 5.18
C ASP A 374 20.49 -24.15 4.49
N LEU A 375 21.45 -23.39 5.04
CA LEU A 375 21.89 -22.09 4.53
C LEU A 375 23.11 -22.18 3.61
N GLN A 376 23.67 -23.38 3.42
CA GLN A 376 24.91 -23.57 2.65
C GLN A 376 24.63 -23.96 1.20
N THR A 377 23.45 -24.49 0.90
CA THR A 377 23.06 -24.93 -0.44
C THR A 377 22.25 -23.87 -1.19
N ASP A 378 22.58 -23.67 -2.47
CA ASP A 378 21.77 -22.87 -3.41
C ASP A 378 20.64 -23.74 -3.95
N TRP A 379 19.44 -23.61 -3.41
CA TRP A 379 18.27 -24.38 -3.86
C TRP A 379 17.63 -23.76 -5.10
N ARG A 380 18.42 -23.61 -6.18
CA ARG A 380 17.98 -22.90 -7.40
C ARG A 380 16.68 -23.45 -7.98
N GLY A 381 16.44 -24.75 -7.89
CA GLY A 381 15.18 -25.39 -8.29
C GLY A 381 13.93 -24.94 -7.50
N LEU A 382 14.11 -24.37 -6.31
CA LEU A 382 13.07 -23.77 -5.46
C LEU A 382 13.04 -22.24 -5.54
N SER A 383 13.83 -21.63 -6.43
CA SER A 383 13.84 -20.17 -6.61
C SER A 383 12.47 -19.65 -7.02
N TRP A 384 11.98 -18.64 -6.30
CA TRP A 384 10.68 -18.01 -6.54
C TRP A 384 10.50 -17.50 -7.97
N SER A 385 11.58 -17.00 -8.61
CA SER A 385 11.52 -16.38 -9.94
C SER A 385 11.95 -17.30 -11.08
N ILE A 386 12.72 -18.37 -10.82
CA ILE A 386 13.31 -19.22 -11.88
C ILE A 386 13.45 -20.71 -11.53
N GLY A 387 12.99 -21.15 -10.35
CA GLY A 387 13.00 -22.57 -9.97
C GLY A 387 11.88 -23.37 -10.62
N GLY A 388 12.14 -24.57 -11.11
CA GLY A 388 11.16 -25.44 -11.76
C GLY A 388 10.96 -26.80 -11.09
N ASP A 389 11.45 -26.99 -9.86
CA ASP A 389 11.21 -28.23 -9.11
C ASP A 389 9.73 -28.39 -8.77
N GLY A 390 9.22 -29.62 -8.85
CA GLY A 390 7.81 -29.94 -8.60
C GLY A 390 6.85 -29.41 -9.66
N THR A 391 5.60 -29.20 -9.24
CA THR A 391 4.49 -28.65 -10.02
C THR A 391 3.91 -27.44 -9.30
N LEU A 392 3.05 -26.65 -9.96
CA LEU A 392 2.36 -25.54 -9.30
C LEU A 392 1.62 -25.99 -8.04
N GLU A 393 0.96 -27.14 -8.10
CA GLU A 393 0.16 -27.69 -7.00
C GLU A 393 0.99 -28.08 -5.77
N THR A 394 2.30 -28.27 -5.93
CA THR A 394 3.23 -28.73 -4.88
C THR A 394 4.29 -27.69 -4.50
N GLN A 395 4.66 -26.81 -5.42
CA GLN A 395 5.64 -25.77 -5.20
C GLN A 395 5.36 -24.58 -6.10
N THR A 396 5.01 -23.45 -5.50
CA THR A 396 4.77 -22.24 -6.29
C THR A 396 6.09 -21.55 -6.61
N THR A 397 6.35 -21.41 -7.90
CA THR A 397 7.44 -20.62 -8.51
C THR A 397 6.93 -20.01 -9.80
N LEU A 398 7.55 -18.95 -10.29
CA LEU A 398 7.14 -18.35 -11.56
C LEU A 398 7.19 -19.36 -12.74
N PRO A 399 8.23 -20.21 -12.91
CA PRO A 399 8.19 -21.27 -13.92
C PRO A 399 7.05 -22.27 -13.74
N ASN A 400 6.73 -22.66 -12.51
CA ASN A 400 5.64 -23.62 -12.26
C ASN A 400 4.27 -23.04 -12.61
N ILE A 401 4.08 -21.73 -12.41
CA ILE A 401 2.89 -21.00 -12.88
C ILE A 401 2.88 -20.95 -14.41
N LEU A 402 3.97 -20.49 -15.04
CA LEU A 402 4.07 -20.35 -16.49
C LEU A 402 3.89 -21.68 -17.24
N LYS A 403 4.35 -22.81 -16.69
CA LYS A 403 4.16 -24.15 -17.26
C LYS A 403 2.68 -24.53 -17.43
N LYS A 404 1.74 -23.88 -16.73
CA LYS A 404 0.30 -24.04 -16.95
C LYS A 404 -0.18 -23.46 -18.28
N PHE A 405 0.54 -22.47 -18.80
CA PHE A 405 0.24 -21.79 -20.07
C PHE A 405 1.21 -22.23 -21.18
N SER A 406 2.48 -22.43 -20.87
CA SER A 406 3.55 -22.80 -21.79
C SER A 406 4.29 -24.04 -21.26
N PRO A 407 3.78 -25.27 -21.51
CA PRO A 407 4.36 -26.51 -20.97
C PRO A 407 5.80 -26.79 -21.39
N ASN A 408 6.24 -26.20 -22.52
CA ASN A 408 7.58 -26.36 -23.08
C ASN A 408 8.55 -25.23 -22.67
N LEU A 409 8.24 -24.48 -21.60
CA LEU A 409 9.11 -23.44 -21.05
C LEU A 409 10.53 -23.96 -20.82
N PHE A 410 11.54 -23.21 -21.24
CA PHE A 410 12.96 -23.56 -21.10
C PHE A 410 13.73 -22.51 -20.29
N GLY A 411 14.85 -22.90 -19.68
CA GLY A 411 15.77 -22.00 -18.96
C GLY A 411 15.62 -21.98 -17.43
N PHE A 412 14.57 -22.58 -16.88
CA PHE A 412 14.39 -22.69 -15.43
C PHE A 412 15.44 -23.59 -14.77
N SER A 413 15.76 -23.32 -13.50
CA SER A 413 16.66 -24.11 -12.68
C SER A 413 15.96 -25.35 -12.12
N THR A 414 16.71 -26.43 -11.88
CA THR A 414 16.23 -27.61 -11.12
C THR A 414 17.27 -28.01 -10.07
N GLY A 415 16.85 -28.64 -8.98
CA GLY A 415 17.75 -29.09 -7.91
C GLY A 415 18.63 -27.98 -7.34
N SER A 416 19.89 -28.32 -7.02
CA SER A 416 20.82 -27.41 -6.33
C SER A 416 22.24 -27.40 -6.90
N SER A 417 22.48 -28.06 -8.02
CA SER A 417 23.81 -28.10 -8.63
C SER A 417 24.02 -26.92 -9.59
N LYS A 418 25.28 -26.60 -9.89
CA LYS A 418 25.59 -25.53 -10.86
C LYS A 418 25.20 -25.93 -12.28
N GLU A 419 25.32 -27.21 -12.61
CA GLU A 419 24.97 -27.78 -13.93
C GLU A 419 23.46 -27.72 -14.19
N THR A 420 22.65 -27.69 -13.13
CA THR A 420 21.18 -27.60 -13.21
C THR A 420 20.66 -26.19 -12.98
N ALA A 421 21.52 -25.17 -12.99
CA ALA A 421 21.13 -23.77 -12.81
C ALA A 421 20.29 -23.21 -13.98
N GLY A 422 20.36 -23.82 -15.17
CA GLY A 422 19.68 -23.29 -16.35
C GLY A 422 20.18 -21.90 -16.70
N PHE A 423 19.27 -20.94 -16.84
CA PHE A 423 19.54 -19.52 -17.08
C PHE A 423 19.44 -18.66 -15.81
N ASN A 424 19.65 -19.27 -14.64
CA ASN A 424 19.81 -18.56 -13.38
C ASN A 424 21.30 -18.24 -13.15
N VAL A 425 21.70 -17.02 -13.51
CA VAL A 425 23.06 -16.49 -13.36
C VAL A 425 23.26 -15.72 -12.04
N ALA A 426 22.32 -15.82 -11.11
CA ALA A 426 22.43 -15.16 -9.81
C ALA A 426 23.57 -15.76 -8.96
N GLU A 427 24.21 -14.93 -8.13
CA GLU A 427 25.33 -15.31 -7.28
C GLU A 427 25.18 -14.81 -5.85
N ARG A 428 25.57 -15.62 -4.86
CA ARG A 428 25.56 -15.20 -3.45
C ARG A 428 26.42 -13.96 -3.23
N GLY A 429 25.89 -13.02 -2.44
CA GLY A 429 26.59 -11.79 -2.09
C GLY A 429 26.75 -10.82 -3.26
N ALA A 430 26.13 -11.08 -4.42
CA ALA A 430 26.12 -10.16 -5.53
C ALA A 430 25.53 -8.80 -5.11
N THR A 431 26.21 -7.74 -5.56
CA THR A 431 25.79 -6.35 -5.42
C THR A 431 25.44 -5.80 -6.79
N ALA A 432 24.93 -4.57 -6.87
CA ALA A 432 24.57 -3.97 -8.16
C ALA A 432 25.74 -3.98 -9.17
N ARG A 433 26.98 -3.82 -8.68
CA ARG A 433 28.22 -3.90 -9.47
C ARG A 433 28.38 -5.17 -10.29
N ASN A 434 27.75 -6.27 -9.86
CA ASN A 434 27.83 -7.57 -10.52
C ASN A 434 26.79 -7.73 -11.65
N MET A 435 25.77 -6.86 -11.72
CA MET A 435 24.64 -7.02 -12.65
C MET A 435 25.07 -7.08 -14.12
N SER A 436 26.00 -6.22 -14.55
CA SER A 436 26.46 -6.20 -15.95
C SER A 436 27.18 -7.49 -16.34
N ALA A 437 27.95 -8.09 -15.42
CA ALA A 437 28.62 -9.37 -15.68
C ALA A 437 27.60 -10.50 -15.80
N GLN A 438 26.62 -10.57 -14.88
CA GLN A 438 25.52 -11.53 -14.95
C GLN A 438 24.68 -11.35 -16.24
N ALA A 439 24.41 -10.10 -16.64
CA ALA A 439 23.67 -9.81 -17.87
C ALA A 439 24.40 -10.35 -19.12
N ARG A 440 25.71 -10.10 -19.25
CA ARG A 440 26.51 -10.64 -20.36
C ARG A 440 26.55 -12.17 -20.36
N GLU A 441 26.73 -12.78 -19.19
CA GLU A 441 26.71 -14.24 -19.06
C GLU A 441 25.36 -14.82 -19.52
N LEU A 442 24.25 -14.22 -19.08
CA LEU A 442 22.91 -14.65 -19.48
C LEU A 442 22.70 -14.56 -20.99
N VAL A 443 23.14 -13.46 -21.61
CA VAL A 443 23.07 -13.25 -23.06
C VAL A 443 23.86 -14.34 -23.80
N GLU A 444 25.09 -14.63 -23.38
CA GLU A 444 25.92 -15.67 -23.99
C GLU A 444 25.33 -17.07 -23.83
N LEU A 445 24.78 -17.39 -22.66
CA LEU A 445 24.09 -18.66 -22.41
C LEU A 445 22.86 -18.82 -23.33
N MET A 446 22.07 -17.76 -23.50
CA MET A 446 20.92 -17.79 -24.41
C MET A 446 21.38 -17.90 -25.88
N ARG A 447 22.40 -17.15 -26.28
CA ARG A 447 22.93 -17.13 -27.66
C ARG A 447 23.54 -18.46 -28.08
N SER A 448 24.21 -19.14 -27.15
CA SER A 448 24.88 -20.43 -27.39
C SER A 448 23.96 -21.65 -27.25
N SER A 449 22.75 -21.48 -26.71
CA SER A 449 21.82 -22.58 -26.50
C SER A 449 21.20 -23.07 -27.81
N SER A 450 21.40 -24.35 -28.14
CA SER A 450 20.76 -25.02 -29.27
C SER A 450 19.28 -25.37 -29.02
N LYS A 451 18.77 -25.15 -27.80
CA LYS A 451 17.40 -25.49 -27.40
C LYS A 451 16.41 -24.35 -27.59
N ILE A 452 16.88 -23.14 -27.90
CA ILE A 452 16.04 -21.97 -28.11
C ILE A 452 16.35 -21.35 -29.47
N ASN A 453 15.34 -20.72 -30.08
CA ASN A 453 15.56 -19.79 -31.17
C ASN A 453 15.88 -18.42 -30.59
N PHE A 454 17.17 -18.08 -30.52
CA PHE A 454 17.63 -16.83 -29.93
C PHE A 454 16.92 -15.59 -30.49
N LYS A 455 16.55 -15.56 -31.78
CA LYS A 455 15.90 -14.41 -32.42
C LYS A 455 14.39 -14.37 -32.22
N GLU A 456 13.74 -15.53 -32.29
CA GLU A 456 12.29 -15.60 -32.40
C GLU A 456 11.57 -15.95 -31.10
N ASP A 457 12.23 -16.62 -30.15
CA ASP A 457 11.58 -17.04 -28.91
C ASP A 457 11.47 -15.87 -27.93
N TRP A 458 10.28 -15.66 -27.36
CA TRP A 458 10.07 -14.67 -26.31
C TRP A 458 10.73 -15.09 -24.99
N LYS A 459 11.48 -14.16 -24.42
CA LYS A 459 12.27 -14.33 -23.19
C LYS A 459 11.66 -13.50 -22.07
N LEU A 460 11.48 -14.10 -20.91
CA LEU A 460 11.13 -13.42 -19.67
C LEU A 460 12.34 -13.41 -18.74
N ILE A 461 12.86 -12.23 -18.39
CA ILE A 461 14.03 -12.10 -17.51
C ILE A 461 13.60 -11.43 -16.20
N THR A 462 13.97 -12.01 -15.05
CA THR A 462 13.73 -11.39 -13.74
C THR A 462 15.02 -10.90 -13.10
N VAL A 463 15.02 -9.65 -12.65
CA VAL A 463 16.15 -8.96 -12.01
C VAL A 463 15.77 -8.60 -10.57
N LEU A 464 16.56 -9.07 -9.60
CA LEU A 464 16.50 -8.61 -8.20
C LEU A 464 17.90 -8.63 -7.57
N VAL A 465 18.51 -7.45 -7.43
CA VAL A 465 19.79 -7.23 -6.75
C VAL A 465 19.72 -5.89 -6.01
N GLY A 466 20.45 -5.76 -4.91
CA GLY A 466 20.65 -4.49 -4.19
C GLY A 466 20.39 -4.57 -2.69
N GLY A 467 19.88 -5.72 -2.20
CA GLY A 467 19.80 -5.98 -0.76
C GLY A 467 21.18 -5.94 -0.09
N ASN A 468 22.20 -6.53 -0.74
CA ASN A 468 23.59 -6.49 -0.25
C ASN A 468 24.15 -5.05 -0.23
N ASP A 469 23.88 -4.24 -1.26
CA ASP A 469 24.28 -2.84 -1.32
C ASP A 469 23.71 -2.05 -0.14
N LEU A 470 22.40 -2.18 0.13
CA LEU A 470 21.76 -1.55 1.29
C LEU A 470 22.33 -2.05 2.62
N CYS A 471 22.52 -3.36 2.75
CA CYS A 471 23.04 -3.96 3.97
C CYS A 471 24.50 -3.58 4.28
N GLN A 472 25.25 -3.11 3.28
CA GLN A 472 26.65 -2.69 3.39
C GLN A 472 26.87 -1.18 3.22
N TYR A 473 25.82 -0.41 2.91
CA TYR A 473 25.89 1.03 2.62
C TYR A 473 26.70 1.85 3.63
N CYS A 474 26.46 1.64 4.92
CA CYS A 474 27.13 2.34 6.01
C CYS A 474 28.63 2.02 6.13
N LEU A 475 29.12 0.96 5.48
CA LEU A 475 30.53 0.57 5.47
C LEU A 475 31.30 1.27 4.34
N ASP A 476 30.63 1.55 3.22
CA ASP A 476 31.18 2.30 2.09
C ASP A 476 30.06 3.01 1.30
N LYS A 477 29.73 4.23 1.72
CA LYS A 477 28.62 5.01 1.17
C LYS A 477 28.83 5.41 -0.29
N GLU A 478 30.08 5.55 -0.75
CA GLU A 478 30.37 5.86 -2.14
C GLU A 478 30.11 4.62 -3.01
N ALA A 479 30.61 3.47 -2.56
CA ALA A 479 30.52 2.23 -3.29
C ALA A 479 29.09 1.74 -3.51
N TYR A 480 28.24 1.93 -2.50
CA TYR A 480 26.85 1.47 -2.45
C TYR A 480 25.86 2.63 -2.49
N SER A 481 26.27 3.79 -3.02
CA SER A 481 25.37 4.94 -3.21
C SER A 481 24.21 4.63 -4.15
N VAL A 482 23.12 5.37 -3.99
CA VAL A 482 21.94 5.31 -4.88
C VAL A 482 22.35 5.48 -6.35
N GLN A 483 23.23 6.45 -6.62
CA GLN A 483 23.71 6.74 -7.97
C GLN A 483 24.47 5.56 -8.58
N LYS A 484 25.31 4.87 -7.79
CA LYS A 484 26.02 3.66 -8.26
C LYS A 484 25.04 2.52 -8.51
N TYR A 485 24.08 2.30 -7.62
CA TYR A 485 23.03 1.30 -7.80
C TYR A 485 22.28 1.51 -9.12
N VAL A 486 21.78 2.72 -9.36
CA VAL A 486 21.01 3.07 -10.58
C VAL A 486 21.89 2.95 -11.83
N THR A 487 23.14 3.40 -11.77
CA THR A 487 24.09 3.28 -12.90
C THR A 487 24.30 1.81 -13.27
N HIS A 488 24.56 0.95 -12.29
CA HIS A 488 24.79 -0.47 -12.57
C HIS A 488 23.53 -1.20 -13.05
N LEU A 489 22.35 -0.83 -12.55
CA LEU A 489 21.08 -1.31 -13.06
C LEU A 489 20.89 -0.89 -14.53
N GLN A 490 21.15 0.38 -14.84
CA GLN A 490 21.11 0.88 -16.22
C GLN A 490 22.06 0.11 -17.13
N ASP A 491 23.32 -0.07 -16.72
CA ASP A 491 24.32 -0.80 -17.51
C ASP A 491 23.85 -2.23 -17.86
N ALA A 492 23.20 -2.92 -16.91
CA ALA A 492 22.68 -4.27 -17.14
C ALA A 492 21.48 -4.30 -18.09
N LEU A 493 20.56 -3.34 -17.94
CA LEU A 493 19.39 -3.20 -18.80
C LEU A 493 19.79 -2.77 -20.22
N ASP A 494 20.80 -1.90 -20.36
CA ASP A 494 21.35 -1.49 -21.64
C ASP A 494 21.95 -2.69 -22.40
N ILE A 495 22.66 -3.60 -21.73
CA ILE A 495 23.13 -4.86 -22.34
C ILE A 495 21.97 -5.68 -22.90
N PHE A 496 20.87 -5.83 -22.15
CA PHE A 496 19.70 -6.56 -22.65
C PHE A 496 19.03 -5.84 -23.82
N TYR A 497 18.92 -4.52 -23.74
CA TYR A 497 18.34 -3.69 -24.79
C TYR A 497 19.19 -3.69 -26.07
N GLU A 498 20.49 -3.87 -25.99
CA GLU A 498 21.37 -3.94 -27.15
C GLU A 498 21.46 -5.35 -27.74
N GLU A 499 21.52 -6.37 -26.88
CA GLU A 499 21.95 -7.71 -27.30
C GLU A 499 20.83 -8.74 -27.43
N LEU A 500 19.66 -8.54 -26.80
CA LEU A 500 18.56 -9.51 -26.81
C LEU A 500 17.37 -9.06 -27.66
N PRO A 501 16.90 -9.89 -28.61
CA PRO A 501 15.61 -9.72 -29.27
C PRO A 501 14.48 -10.37 -28.46
N ARG A 502 13.26 -9.81 -28.56
CA ARG A 502 12.02 -10.35 -27.97
C ARG A 502 12.13 -10.64 -26.47
N VAL A 503 12.14 -9.58 -25.66
CA VAL A 503 12.33 -9.68 -24.20
C VAL A 503 11.29 -8.88 -23.43
N PHE A 504 10.76 -9.51 -22.39
CA PHE A 504 10.10 -8.84 -21.27
C PHE A 504 11.02 -8.93 -20.05
N VAL A 505 11.40 -7.79 -19.47
CA VAL A 505 12.25 -7.74 -18.26
C VAL A 505 11.41 -7.31 -17.06
N ASN A 506 11.33 -8.18 -16.06
CA ASN A 506 10.87 -7.84 -14.71
C ASN A 506 12.02 -7.25 -13.90
N VAL A 507 11.88 -6.02 -13.42
CA VAL A 507 12.75 -5.46 -12.38
C VAL A 507 11.97 -5.42 -11.08
N VAL A 508 12.32 -6.29 -10.14
CA VAL A 508 11.64 -6.33 -8.83
C VAL A 508 12.26 -5.29 -7.91
N GLU A 509 11.43 -4.45 -7.29
CA GLU A 509 11.93 -3.45 -6.36
C GLU A 509 12.55 -4.12 -5.13
N ILE A 510 13.62 -3.51 -4.62
CA ILE A 510 14.24 -3.97 -3.38
C ILE A 510 13.27 -3.77 -2.23
N LEU A 511 13.19 -4.77 -1.36
CA LEU A 511 12.32 -4.76 -0.19
C LEU A 511 12.65 -3.62 0.77
N GLU A 512 11.62 -3.12 1.44
CA GLU A 512 11.77 -2.17 2.54
C GLU A 512 12.27 -2.92 3.78
N ILE A 513 13.57 -2.81 4.08
CA ILE A 513 14.28 -3.71 5.02
C ILE A 513 13.93 -3.44 6.50
N SER A 514 13.17 -2.38 6.81
CA SER A 514 12.88 -2.01 8.21
C SER A 514 12.19 -3.12 9.02
N GLY A 515 11.38 -3.96 8.36
CA GLY A 515 10.73 -5.13 8.97
C GLY A 515 11.71 -6.13 9.58
N LEU A 516 12.96 -6.19 9.08
CA LEU A 516 14.01 -7.06 9.60
C LEU A 516 14.36 -6.76 11.07
N ARG A 517 14.22 -5.50 11.51
CA ARG A 517 14.43 -5.12 12.91
C ARG A 517 13.43 -5.79 13.84
N GLN A 518 12.16 -5.91 13.42
CA GLN A 518 11.12 -6.56 14.21
C GLN A 518 11.37 -8.07 14.31
N ILE A 519 11.81 -8.70 13.22
CA ILE A 519 12.22 -10.10 13.22
C ILE A 519 13.39 -10.31 14.19
N ALA A 520 14.44 -9.48 14.08
CA ALA A 520 15.61 -9.55 14.94
C ALA A 520 15.25 -9.33 16.43
N ALA A 521 14.31 -8.44 16.73
CA ALA A 521 13.83 -8.20 18.09
C ALA A 521 13.01 -9.37 18.66
N SER A 522 12.38 -10.18 17.80
CA SER A 522 11.49 -11.28 18.23
C SER A 522 12.23 -12.53 18.73
N SER A 523 13.50 -12.72 18.35
CA SER A 523 14.29 -13.90 18.69
C SER A 523 15.79 -13.58 18.78
N SER A 524 16.42 -13.94 19.90
CA SER A 524 17.86 -13.74 20.13
C SER A 524 18.75 -14.49 19.14
N GLY A 525 18.29 -15.64 18.63
CA GLY A 525 18.98 -16.39 17.58
C GLY A 525 19.00 -15.63 16.26
N CYS A 526 17.87 -15.01 15.89
CA CYS A 526 17.76 -14.17 14.69
C CYS A 526 18.64 -12.91 14.80
N ALA A 527 18.66 -12.28 15.98
CA ALA A 527 19.41 -11.04 16.20
C ALA A 527 20.90 -11.14 15.87
N LEU A 528 21.55 -12.26 16.22
CA LEU A 528 23.00 -12.44 16.02
C LEU A 528 23.37 -12.62 14.55
N THR A 529 22.61 -13.43 13.81
CA THR A 529 22.89 -13.74 12.40
C THR A 529 22.50 -12.56 11.51
N ALA A 530 21.31 -12.01 11.71
CA ALA A 530 20.81 -10.90 10.90
C ALA A 530 21.73 -9.67 11.02
N LYS A 531 22.22 -9.33 12.22
CA LYS A 531 23.15 -8.18 12.43
C LYS A 531 24.46 -8.30 11.66
N LYS A 532 24.93 -9.52 11.38
CA LYS A 532 26.13 -9.75 10.57
C LYS A 532 25.85 -9.56 9.08
N VAL A 533 24.69 -10.01 8.62
CA VAL A 533 24.29 -9.96 7.21
C VAL A 533 23.88 -8.54 6.80
N CYS A 534 23.14 -7.85 7.66
CA CYS A 534 22.60 -6.51 7.40
C CYS A 534 22.92 -5.50 8.51
N PRO A 535 24.20 -5.21 8.77
CA PRO A 535 24.63 -4.36 9.88
C PRO A 535 24.06 -2.94 9.79
N CYS A 536 23.92 -2.38 8.59
CA CYS A 536 23.46 -1.00 8.43
C CYS A 536 22.01 -0.76 8.85
N PHE A 537 21.16 -1.78 8.78
CA PHE A 537 19.77 -1.70 9.28
C PHE A 537 19.64 -2.10 10.75
N LEU A 538 20.49 -2.99 11.25
CA LEU A 538 20.26 -3.67 12.54
C LEU A 538 21.17 -3.21 13.68
N ASN A 539 22.31 -2.59 13.39
CA ASN A 539 23.20 -2.04 14.41
C ASN A 539 22.78 -0.66 14.92
N PRO A 540 22.25 0.26 14.09
CA PRO A 540 21.78 1.55 14.58
C PRO A 540 20.71 1.44 15.66
N GLU A 541 20.73 2.35 16.63
CA GLU A 541 19.70 2.48 17.64
C GLU A 541 18.37 2.93 17.02
N GLU A 542 17.27 2.66 17.71
CA GLU A 542 15.96 3.12 17.24
C GLU A 542 15.93 4.66 17.21
N ASN A 543 15.38 5.23 16.14
CA ASN A 543 15.35 6.68 15.88
C ASN A 543 16.71 7.37 15.69
N SER A 544 17.81 6.63 15.51
CA SER A 544 19.12 7.26 15.28
C SER A 544 19.20 7.89 13.86
N PRO A 545 20.03 8.93 13.66
CA PRO A 545 20.25 9.53 12.34
C PRO A 545 20.71 8.52 11.29
N GLU A 546 21.52 7.53 11.68
CA GLU A 546 22.03 6.47 10.81
C GLU A 546 20.89 5.54 10.34
N LEU A 547 19.96 5.20 11.24
CA LEU A 547 18.79 4.40 10.87
C LEU A 547 17.87 5.17 9.90
N GLN A 548 17.67 6.46 10.14
CA GLN A 548 16.86 7.32 9.27
C GLN A 548 17.52 7.50 7.90
N GLU A 549 18.84 7.62 7.86
CA GLU A 549 19.60 7.71 6.62
C GLU A 549 19.44 6.43 5.78
N ILE A 550 19.66 5.24 6.35
CA ILE A 550 19.58 4.00 5.57
C ILE A 550 18.14 3.71 5.08
N LYS A 551 17.12 4.06 5.87
CA LYS A 551 15.72 3.99 5.45
C LYS A 551 15.42 4.92 4.27
N ARG A 552 15.97 6.14 4.29
CA ARG A 552 15.92 7.06 3.14
C ARG A 552 16.61 6.47 1.92
N VAL A 553 17.84 5.97 2.06
CA VAL A 553 18.60 5.35 0.97
C VAL A 553 17.84 4.16 0.34
N ASN A 554 17.18 3.32 1.15
CA ASN A 554 16.34 2.24 0.64
C ASN A 554 15.18 2.77 -0.24
N ARG A 555 14.53 3.85 0.17
CA ARG A 555 13.47 4.50 -0.62
C ARG A 555 14.04 5.13 -1.88
N ASP A 556 15.20 5.78 -1.80
CA ASP A 556 15.85 6.40 -2.94
C ASP A 556 16.26 5.34 -3.99
N PHE A 557 16.70 4.14 -3.57
CA PHE A 557 16.93 3.00 -4.47
C PHE A 557 15.65 2.62 -5.23
N GLN A 558 14.50 2.55 -4.54
CA GLN A 558 13.21 2.24 -5.17
C GLN A 558 12.76 3.35 -6.13
N ALA A 559 12.82 4.61 -5.68
CA ALA A 559 12.37 5.77 -6.45
C ALA A 559 13.21 6.01 -7.71
N GLU A 560 14.54 5.97 -7.59
CA GLU A 560 15.44 6.24 -8.72
C GLU A 560 15.45 5.09 -9.74
N ALA A 561 15.31 3.83 -9.29
CA ALA A 561 15.12 2.70 -10.22
C ALA A 561 13.81 2.82 -11.00
N LEU A 562 12.72 3.21 -10.32
CA LEU A 562 11.44 3.47 -10.98
C LEU A 562 11.56 4.61 -12.00
N GLN A 563 12.26 5.69 -11.64
CA GLN A 563 12.48 6.83 -12.53
C GLN A 563 13.32 6.45 -13.76
N LEU A 564 14.39 5.67 -13.58
CA LEU A 564 15.19 5.14 -14.69
C LEU A 564 14.32 4.34 -15.66
N ILE A 565 13.53 3.40 -15.17
CA ILE A 565 12.72 2.50 -16.00
C ILE A 565 11.58 3.27 -16.69
N ASN A 566 10.95 4.21 -16.00
CA ASN A 566 9.87 5.03 -16.55
C ASN A 566 10.35 6.25 -17.37
N SER A 567 11.66 6.42 -17.56
CA SER A 567 12.23 7.52 -18.34
C SER A 567 11.82 7.49 -19.82
N GLY A 568 11.44 6.32 -20.34
CA GLY A 568 11.16 6.09 -21.76
C GLY A 568 12.37 5.59 -22.55
N ARG A 569 13.53 5.38 -21.90
CA ARG A 569 14.77 4.89 -22.51
C ARG A 569 14.60 3.58 -23.30
N TYR A 570 13.71 2.70 -22.87
CA TYR A 570 13.55 1.36 -23.40
C TYR A 570 12.29 1.17 -24.26
N GLU A 571 11.67 2.26 -24.73
CA GLU A 571 10.37 2.22 -25.43
C GLU A 571 10.48 2.33 -26.96
N GLU A 572 11.68 2.46 -27.54
CA GLU A 572 11.82 2.59 -29.01
C GLU A 572 11.67 1.26 -29.75
N ARG A 573 11.79 0.13 -29.04
CA ARG A 573 11.69 -1.22 -29.59
C ARG A 573 10.34 -1.84 -29.26
N GLU A 574 9.63 -2.28 -30.30
CA GLU A 574 8.39 -3.05 -30.14
C GLU A 574 8.64 -4.40 -29.46
N ASP A 575 9.85 -4.96 -29.55
CA ASP A 575 10.17 -6.30 -29.05
C ASP A 575 10.88 -6.30 -27.70
N PHE A 576 10.88 -5.19 -26.97
CA PHE A 576 11.55 -5.06 -25.68
C PHE A 576 10.75 -4.21 -24.70
N ALA A 577 10.58 -4.68 -23.46
CA ALA A 577 10.04 -3.86 -22.38
C ALA A 577 10.75 -4.16 -21.06
N VAL A 578 10.90 -3.11 -20.24
CA VAL A 578 11.32 -3.22 -18.83
C VAL A 578 10.17 -2.75 -17.97
N VAL A 579 9.76 -3.58 -17.00
CA VAL A 579 8.63 -3.29 -16.14
C VAL A 579 9.01 -3.49 -14.68
N VAL A 580 8.77 -2.47 -13.87
CA VAL A 580 8.93 -2.55 -12.42
C VAL A 580 7.82 -3.39 -11.80
N GLN A 581 8.19 -4.29 -10.89
CA GLN A 581 7.28 -5.08 -10.08
C GLN A 581 7.43 -4.67 -8.60
N PRO A 582 6.61 -3.71 -8.13
CA PRO A 582 6.83 -3.02 -6.85
C PRO A 582 6.25 -3.74 -5.62
N PHE A 583 5.90 -5.04 -5.70
CA PHE A 583 5.28 -5.77 -4.59
C PHE A 583 6.13 -5.85 -3.30
N PHE A 584 7.32 -5.27 -3.27
CA PHE A 584 8.19 -5.17 -2.10
C PHE A 584 8.38 -3.74 -1.57
N ARG A 585 7.81 -2.74 -2.23
CA ARG A 585 7.93 -1.32 -1.86
C ARG A 585 7.45 -1.05 -0.43
N ASN A 586 6.27 -1.59 -0.09
CA ASN A 586 5.66 -1.52 1.22
C ASN A 586 5.67 -2.93 1.84
N THR A 587 6.74 -3.27 2.55
CA THR A 587 6.89 -4.63 3.09
C THR A 587 5.99 -4.83 4.31
N LEU A 588 4.98 -5.68 4.18
CA LEU A 588 4.12 -6.10 5.28
C LEU A 588 4.72 -7.34 5.94
N LEU A 589 5.19 -7.19 7.17
CA LEU A 589 5.78 -8.30 7.92
C LEU A 589 4.70 -9.35 8.23
N PRO A 590 4.90 -10.64 7.87
CA PRO A 590 3.98 -11.70 8.28
C PRO A 590 3.96 -11.82 9.80
N THR A 591 2.76 -11.94 10.36
CA THR A 591 2.56 -12.10 11.79
C THR A 591 1.77 -13.36 12.11
N ASP A 592 2.08 -13.97 13.25
CA ASP A 592 1.34 -15.09 13.80
C ASP A 592 0.01 -14.62 14.42
N SER A 593 -0.79 -15.58 14.93
CA SER A 593 -2.06 -15.30 15.61
C SER A 593 -1.93 -14.40 16.85
N ASN A 594 -0.74 -14.25 17.40
CA ASN A 594 -0.46 -13.36 18.53
C ASN A 594 -0.01 -11.96 18.08
N GLY A 595 0.21 -11.73 16.78
CA GLY A 595 0.74 -10.49 16.22
C GLY A 595 2.25 -10.35 16.33
N LYS A 596 3.00 -11.46 16.55
CA LYS A 596 4.47 -11.49 16.50
C LYS A 596 4.93 -11.90 15.10
N PRO A 597 6.18 -11.61 14.68
CA PRO A 597 6.68 -12.06 13.39
C PRO A 597 6.54 -13.57 13.21
N ASP A 598 5.88 -14.02 12.15
CA ASP A 598 5.76 -15.45 11.81
C ASP A 598 7.08 -15.92 11.16
N LEU A 599 7.94 -16.53 11.98
CA LEU A 599 9.27 -16.97 11.55
C LEU A 599 9.24 -18.11 10.54
N SER A 600 8.10 -18.79 10.32
CA SER A 600 8.03 -19.89 9.36
C SER A 600 8.11 -19.45 7.89
N PHE A 601 7.94 -18.16 7.61
CA PHE A 601 8.23 -17.56 6.28
C PHE A 601 9.73 -17.36 6.02
N PHE A 602 10.57 -17.51 7.04
CA PHE A 602 12.00 -17.23 6.98
C PHE A 602 12.85 -18.48 7.18
N ALA A 603 14.06 -18.46 6.66
CA ALA A 603 15.07 -19.47 6.90
C ALA A 603 15.66 -19.34 8.32
N ALA A 604 16.53 -20.26 8.71
CA ALA A 604 17.14 -20.28 10.05
C ALA A 604 18.01 -19.06 10.37
N ASP A 605 18.44 -18.29 9.36
CA ASP A 605 19.13 -17.01 9.55
C ASP A 605 18.19 -15.82 9.81
N CYS A 606 16.88 -16.04 9.66
CA CYS A 606 15.83 -15.04 9.78
C CYS A 606 16.01 -13.83 8.85
N PHE A 607 16.72 -14.02 7.74
CA PHE A 607 17.01 -13.02 6.73
C PHE A 607 16.52 -13.49 5.36
N HIS A 608 16.94 -14.68 4.93
CA HIS A 608 16.41 -15.29 3.72
C HIS A 608 15.02 -15.87 3.98
N PHE A 609 14.27 -16.06 2.90
CA PHE A 609 12.94 -16.67 2.98
C PHE A 609 13.06 -18.20 3.03
N SER A 610 12.11 -18.84 3.72
CA SER A 610 11.91 -20.28 3.56
C SER A 610 11.21 -20.55 2.23
N VAL A 611 11.04 -21.83 1.88
CA VAL A 611 10.23 -22.25 0.73
C VAL A 611 8.80 -21.67 0.78
N ARG A 612 8.24 -21.45 1.98
CA ARG A 612 6.96 -20.75 2.18
C ARG A 612 7.05 -19.30 1.72
N GLY A 613 8.06 -18.56 2.19
CA GLY A 613 8.24 -17.16 1.80
C GLY A 613 8.54 -17.00 0.30
N TYR A 614 9.35 -17.89 -0.28
CA TYR A 614 9.62 -17.89 -1.72
C TYR A 614 8.37 -18.18 -2.56
N ALA A 615 7.47 -19.06 -2.11
CA ALA A 615 6.19 -19.29 -2.78
C ALA A 615 5.32 -18.01 -2.83
N GLU A 616 5.26 -17.25 -1.72
CA GLU A 616 4.55 -15.97 -1.69
C GLU A 616 5.18 -14.91 -2.61
N MET A 617 6.50 -14.89 -2.72
CA MET A 617 7.21 -14.02 -3.67
C MET A 617 6.86 -14.35 -5.12
N ALA A 618 6.77 -15.64 -5.47
CA ALA A 618 6.41 -16.07 -6.81
C ALA A 618 4.97 -15.68 -7.18
N MET A 619 4.02 -15.83 -6.24
CA MET A 619 2.64 -15.39 -6.43
C MET A 619 2.53 -13.88 -6.59
N ALA A 620 3.24 -13.12 -5.75
CA ALA A 620 3.27 -11.68 -5.84
C ALA A 620 3.81 -11.21 -7.19
N LEU A 621 4.95 -11.74 -7.65
CA LEU A 621 5.52 -11.42 -8.96
C LEU A 621 4.54 -11.72 -10.09
N TRP A 622 3.94 -12.92 -10.11
CA TRP A 622 2.97 -13.30 -11.14
C TRP A 622 1.79 -12.33 -11.20
N ASN A 623 1.16 -12.06 -10.05
CA ASN A 623 0.01 -11.16 -9.98
C ASN A 623 0.38 -9.74 -10.46
N ASN A 624 1.57 -9.25 -10.09
CA ASN A 624 2.07 -7.94 -10.50
C ASN A 624 2.29 -7.83 -12.01
N MET A 625 2.71 -8.91 -12.68
CA MET A 625 2.84 -8.91 -14.15
C MET A 625 1.49 -8.75 -14.87
N LEU A 626 0.38 -9.11 -14.23
CA LEU A 626 -0.97 -8.99 -14.80
C LEU A 626 -1.65 -7.65 -14.47
N GLU A 627 -1.10 -6.89 -13.54
CA GLU A 627 -1.67 -5.61 -13.10
C GLU A 627 -1.16 -4.45 -13.96
N PRO A 628 -2.04 -3.53 -14.43
CA PRO A 628 -1.63 -2.36 -15.19
C PRO A 628 -0.57 -1.54 -14.46
N VAL A 629 0.41 -1.00 -15.20
CA VAL A 629 1.39 -0.06 -14.67
C VAL A 629 0.68 1.18 -14.12
N GLY A 630 1.00 1.57 -12.88
CA GLY A 630 0.28 2.60 -12.10
C GLY A 630 -0.78 2.03 -11.15
N GLU A 631 -1.22 0.79 -11.37
CA GLU A 631 -2.19 0.06 -10.53
C GLU A 631 -1.58 -1.20 -9.89
N LYS A 632 -0.31 -1.48 -10.14
CA LYS A 632 0.42 -2.61 -9.55
C LYS A 632 0.39 -2.56 -8.03
N GLN A 633 0.14 -3.71 -7.43
CA GLN A 633 0.22 -3.91 -6.00
C GLN A 633 1.65 -3.66 -5.51
N THR A 634 1.81 -2.82 -4.49
CA THR A 634 3.13 -2.38 -3.98
C THR A 634 3.57 -3.08 -2.70
N TYR A 635 2.92 -4.17 -2.33
CA TYR A 635 3.22 -4.96 -1.14
C TYR A 635 3.06 -6.46 -1.43
N ASN A 636 3.67 -7.29 -0.59
CA ASN A 636 3.49 -8.73 -0.61
C ASN A 636 2.57 -9.15 0.54
N ASN A 637 1.58 -10.00 0.26
CA ASN A 637 0.72 -10.56 1.28
C ASN A 637 1.26 -11.92 1.72
N PHE A 638 2.09 -11.97 2.76
CA PHE A 638 2.61 -13.23 3.30
C PHE A 638 1.54 -13.95 4.14
N THR A 639 0.61 -14.63 3.48
CA THR A 639 -0.43 -15.48 4.10
C THR A 639 -0.51 -16.79 3.32
N HIS A 640 -0.82 -17.92 3.96
CA HIS A 640 -1.03 -19.12 3.16
C HIS A 640 -2.45 -19.10 2.60
N ASP A 641 -2.59 -18.87 1.29
CA ASP A 641 -3.84 -19.08 0.55
C ASP A 641 -3.48 -19.57 -0.85
N ARG A 642 -3.89 -20.81 -1.14
CA ARG A 642 -3.59 -21.48 -2.41
C ARG A 642 -4.29 -20.83 -3.60
N SER A 643 -5.37 -20.08 -3.39
CA SER A 643 -6.21 -19.48 -4.43
C SER A 643 -5.81 -18.07 -4.87
N LYS A 644 -4.71 -17.51 -4.33
CA LYS A 644 -4.25 -16.14 -4.58
C LYS A 644 -3.89 -15.79 -6.01
N LEU A 645 -3.60 -16.79 -6.84
CA LEU A 645 -3.09 -16.53 -8.19
C LEU A 645 -4.19 -15.94 -9.07
N LYS A 646 -3.90 -14.78 -9.65
CA LYS A 646 -4.78 -14.13 -10.61
C LYS A 646 -4.71 -14.83 -11.96
N CYS A 647 -5.85 -14.88 -12.63
CA CYS A 647 -5.93 -15.30 -14.03
C CYS A 647 -5.87 -14.09 -14.96
N PRO A 648 -5.21 -14.20 -16.12
CA PRO A 648 -5.32 -13.18 -17.16
C PRO A 648 -6.79 -13.03 -17.61
N ASN A 649 -7.25 -11.79 -17.73
CA ASN A 649 -8.63 -11.45 -18.08
C ASN A 649 -8.78 -11.39 -19.61
N PRO A 650 -9.87 -11.92 -20.23
CA PRO A 650 -10.18 -11.70 -21.64
C PRO A 650 -10.11 -10.24 -22.12
N GLU A 651 -10.45 -9.27 -21.27
CA GLU A 651 -10.38 -7.83 -21.58
C GLU A 651 -8.95 -7.26 -21.53
N LYS A 652 -8.08 -7.89 -20.73
CA LYS A 652 -6.66 -7.51 -20.56
C LYS A 652 -5.79 -8.78 -20.55
N PRO A 653 -5.63 -9.46 -21.70
CA PRO A 653 -5.00 -10.78 -21.77
C PRO A 653 -3.47 -10.74 -21.72
N PHE A 654 -2.88 -9.54 -21.83
CA PHE A 654 -1.45 -9.34 -21.99
C PHE A 654 -0.73 -9.12 -20.65
N LEU A 655 0.55 -9.45 -20.62
CA LEU A 655 1.45 -8.98 -19.57
C LEU A 655 1.51 -7.45 -19.61
N ALA A 656 1.35 -6.82 -18.45
CA ALA A 656 1.23 -5.37 -18.36
C ALA A 656 2.58 -4.68 -18.59
N THR A 657 2.59 -3.78 -19.57
CA THR A 657 3.68 -2.88 -19.95
C THR A 657 3.21 -1.42 -19.79
N LEU A 658 4.14 -0.46 -19.83
CA LEU A 658 3.79 0.97 -19.76
C LEU A 658 2.75 1.35 -20.83
N ARG A 659 2.95 0.86 -22.06
CA ARG A 659 2.11 1.19 -23.21
C ARG A 659 0.71 0.59 -23.13
N ASN A 660 0.59 -0.73 -22.92
CA ASN A 660 -0.73 -1.38 -22.87
C ASN A 660 -1.51 -1.11 -21.56
N SER A 661 -0.89 -0.43 -20.60
CA SER A 661 -1.56 0.08 -19.39
C SER A 661 -2.14 1.49 -19.55
N GLY A 662 -1.93 2.15 -20.69
CA GLY A 662 -2.43 3.51 -20.93
C GLY A 662 -1.66 4.62 -20.20
N PHE A 663 -0.52 4.31 -19.59
CA PHE A 663 0.28 5.26 -18.80
C PHE A 663 0.91 6.39 -19.65
N ARG A 664 0.96 6.24 -20.99
CA ARG A 664 1.50 7.24 -21.93
C ARG A 664 0.65 7.49 -23.17
N ASN A 665 -0.63 7.09 -23.20
CA ASN A 665 -1.53 7.36 -24.34
C ASN A 665 -2.01 8.83 -24.45
N SER A 666 -1.50 9.73 -23.62
CA SER A 666 -1.57 11.16 -23.89
C SER A 666 -0.47 11.51 -24.90
N ASP A 667 -0.84 11.69 -26.16
CA ASP A 667 -0.03 12.39 -27.15
C ASP A 667 0.36 13.77 -26.60
N LEU A 668 1.50 13.86 -25.92
CA LEU A 668 2.21 15.12 -25.78
C LEU A 668 2.88 15.35 -27.13
N SER A 669 2.14 16.01 -28.02
CA SER A 669 2.72 16.76 -29.12
C SER A 669 3.68 17.79 -28.52
N LEU A 670 4.92 17.38 -28.26
CA LEU A 670 6.05 18.25 -28.01
C LEU A 670 6.37 18.97 -29.33
N GLU A 671 5.55 19.96 -29.67
CA GLU A 671 6.07 21.09 -30.43
C GLU A 671 7.20 21.67 -29.58
N LYS A 672 8.44 21.46 -30.02
CA LYS A 672 9.62 22.17 -29.54
C LYS A 672 9.37 23.67 -29.71
N THR A 673 8.79 24.31 -28.71
CA THR A 673 8.85 25.75 -28.56
C THR A 673 10.15 26.05 -27.82
N GLU A 674 11.14 26.54 -28.57
CA GLU A 674 12.30 27.19 -27.95
C GLU A 674 11.79 28.32 -27.02
N PRO A 675 12.32 28.43 -25.79
CA PRO A 675 11.89 29.47 -24.89
C PRO A 675 12.38 30.83 -25.42
N SER A 676 11.48 31.57 -26.06
CA SER A 676 11.72 32.98 -26.36
C SER A 676 11.64 33.76 -25.06
N VAL A 677 12.81 34.11 -24.51
CA VAL A 677 12.90 35.05 -23.39
C VAL A 677 12.32 36.38 -23.88
N PRO A 678 11.25 36.90 -23.25
CA PRO A 678 10.67 38.16 -23.67
C PRO A 678 11.70 39.27 -23.53
N TYR A 679 11.88 40.09 -24.58
CA TYR A 679 12.86 41.17 -24.60
C TYR A 679 12.75 42.13 -23.39
N TRP A 680 11.56 42.23 -22.79
CA TRP A 680 11.33 43.02 -21.56
C TRP A 680 12.03 42.44 -20.32
N ALA A 681 12.23 41.12 -20.22
CA ALA A 681 12.91 40.49 -19.08
C ALA A 681 14.39 40.87 -19.02
N VAL A 682 15.03 41.06 -20.18
CA VAL A 682 16.41 41.57 -20.30
C VAL A 682 16.51 43.04 -19.88
N ILE A 683 15.48 43.84 -20.21
CA ILE A 683 15.42 45.26 -19.81
C ILE A 683 15.25 45.38 -18.28
N VAL A 684 14.38 44.58 -17.67
CA VAL A 684 14.16 44.59 -16.21
C VAL A 684 15.43 44.15 -15.47
N ALA A 685 16.12 43.12 -15.94
CA ALA A 685 17.39 42.68 -15.36
C ALA A 685 18.50 43.74 -15.48
N ALA A 686 18.58 44.44 -16.61
CA ALA A 686 19.54 45.52 -16.82
C ALA A 686 19.27 46.74 -15.91
N VAL A 687 18.00 47.13 -15.75
CA VAL A 687 17.61 48.26 -14.88
C VAL A 687 17.82 47.91 -13.41
N ALA A 688 17.49 46.68 -12.99
CA ALA A 688 17.73 46.21 -11.62
C ALA A 688 19.24 46.14 -11.29
N GLY A 689 20.08 45.73 -12.24
CA GLY A 689 21.53 45.71 -12.09
C GLY A 689 22.16 47.10 -11.96
N VAL A 690 21.67 48.09 -12.71
CA VAL A 690 22.16 49.49 -12.62
C VAL A 690 21.72 50.16 -11.32
N LEU A 691 20.51 49.87 -10.83
CA LEU A 691 20.02 50.38 -9.55
C LEU A 691 20.77 49.76 -8.35
N ALA A 692 21.10 48.47 -8.41
CA ALA A 692 21.88 47.79 -7.37
C ALA A 692 23.36 48.23 -7.36
N GLY A 693 23.93 48.53 -8.54
CA GLY A 693 25.32 49.01 -8.67
C GLY A 693 25.52 50.49 -8.32
N SER A 694 24.45 51.27 -8.13
CA SER A 694 24.52 52.68 -7.72
C SER A 694 24.32 52.89 -6.21
N LEU A 695 24.11 51.79 -5.46
CA LEU A 695 23.89 51.75 -4.01
C LEU A 695 24.98 50.92 -3.27
N LEU A 696 26.04 50.53 -3.99
CA LEU A 696 27.33 50.02 -3.49
C LEU A 696 28.42 51.00 -3.92
#